data_AF-A0A380MPD6-F1
#
_entry.id   AF-A0A380MPD6-F1
#
_cell.length_a   1.000
_cell.length_b   1.000
_cell.length_c   1.000
_cell.angle_alpha   90.00
_cell.angle_beta   90.00
_cell.angle_gamma   90.00
#
_symmetry.space_group_name_H-M   'P 1'
#
loop_
_entity.id
_entity.type
_entity.pdbx_description
1 polymer ?
#
loop_
_entity_poly.entity_id
_entity_poly.type
_entity_poly.pdbx_seq_one_letter_code
_entity_poly.pdbx_strand_id
1 'polypeptide(L)'
;MWRKCLFLLLCLFLLPKSWADMASQTAYLSKSQTLEEFLHDVPAQTFFPEATGYGEVQEKPHLVPVMKGTTQIGYVFLNSDYVNAGGYSGKPIKILIGVDNQFTIRALKLVKHSEPIVLIGIPEKKINAFIDSYLGRNYTQGNKAGVPDVITGATVTVMVINETIARSSLLFSRAVRSEQGEQTQVIAQTPDVPKTLLEYQKDAPAAGDWAQMLKEGDVAHLHLTVGEVNEAFATAGKKDAAGISESDDPNATFIDLYVAEVSIPQIGRPLLGEALYQQASKYLKEGETLILVAGKGLYSFKGSGYVRGGIFDRVKIEQDGEGFHFRDRNHRRIGDIMIGGAPKFPEIALFTVPADKNFNALKPWTLDLLAHRAVGPTKKEFIEFKLPYQLPERLLKEAPNPDYQPPKPATVKAETEKSESISSSEMTAGNQTVDAVDEEMPTPLWQRLWQAKTVQIIVLAVALLILTLVFFFQDFLAQHPKFYKKFRVIYLCFTLFWLGGYMTAQLSIVNVFAFTHALMTGFDWSYFLMDPMIFMLWAATAASALLWNRGAFCGWLCPFGALQELTNNLAKKLGVKQFKLPFKVHERMTAIKYLIFMLLFGFSLYDLGLAEKLAEIEPFKASIILKFARAWPYVEFALVLLIIGLFIERFYCRYLCPLGAALAIPAKLRLFDWLKRYPTCGNPCQKCAQECPVEAIFPEGNINANECIQCLNCQVLYHDKKRCMHLLEEIKKQQKYAARAKRDRERLAALQGEATE
;
A
#
# COMPACT_ATOMS: atom_id res chain seq x y z
N MET A 1 41.11 16.62 -22.04
CA MET A 1 40.06 16.06 -21.14
C MET A 1 38.81 16.94 -21.10
N TRP A 2 38.96 18.26 -20.94
CA TRP A 2 37.85 19.22 -20.86
C TRP A 2 36.94 19.24 -22.10
N ARG A 3 37.50 19.16 -23.32
CA ARG A 3 36.74 19.09 -24.59
C ARG A 3 35.80 17.87 -24.71
N LYS A 4 36.11 16.74 -24.07
CA LYS A 4 35.26 15.53 -24.12
C LYS A 4 34.16 15.56 -23.05
N CYS A 5 34.43 16.15 -21.88
CA CYS A 5 33.38 16.45 -20.89
C CYS A 5 32.43 17.54 -21.38
N LEU A 6 32.95 18.54 -22.11
CA LEU A 6 32.13 19.58 -22.75
C LEU A 6 31.26 19.00 -23.87
N PHE A 7 31.74 17.99 -24.61
CA PHE A 7 30.94 17.29 -25.62
C PHE A 7 29.82 16.43 -25.00
N LEU A 8 30.07 15.78 -23.86
CA LEU A 8 29.05 15.05 -23.09
C LEU A 8 28.03 15.97 -22.43
N LEU A 9 28.46 17.13 -21.90
CA LEU A 9 27.57 18.19 -21.41
C LEU A 9 26.78 18.83 -22.56
N LEU A 10 27.39 19.11 -23.71
CA LEU A 10 26.68 19.59 -24.90
C LEU A 10 25.68 18.57 -25.43
N CYS A 11 25.98 17.26 -25.41
CA CYS A 11 25.00 16.23 -25.78
C CYS A 11 23.83 16.14 -24.79
N LEU A 12 24.05 16.45 -23.51
CA LEU A 12 22.99 16.59 -22.49
C LEU A 12 22.15 17.88 -22.67
N PHE A 13 22.72 18.93 -23.25
CA PHE A 13 22.02 20.19 -23.59
C PHE A 13 21.43 20.21 -25.02
N LEU A 14 21.88 19.33 -25.92
CA LEU A 14 21.38 19.17 -27.30
C LEU A 14 20.23 18.14 -27.41
N LEU A 15 19.54 17.85 -26.31
CA LEU A 15 18.19 17.27 -26.31
C LEU A 15 17.15 18.40 -26.08
N PRO A 16 16.95 19.33 -27.03
CA PRO A 16 16.03 20.46 -26.86
C PRO A 16 14.55 20.05 -26.80
N LYS A 17 14.22 18.76 -26.91
CA LYS A 17 12.83 18.28 -26.77
C LYS A 17 12.39 18.04 -25.31
N SER A 18 13.30 17.86 -24.35
CA SER A 18 12.90 17.45 -22.99
C SER A 18 12.61 18.59 -22.01
N TRP A 19 13.02 19.83 -22.33
CA TRP A 19 12.79 20.98 -21.45
C TRP A 19 11.40 21.58 -21.63
N ALA A 20 10.85 21.52 -22.85
CA ALA A 20 9.43 21.81 -23.10
C ALA A 20 8.54 20.77 -22.40
N ASP A 21 8.95 19.49 -22.40
CA ASP A 21 8.28 18.40 -21.67
C ASP A 21 8.30 18.61 -20.14
N MET A 22 9.40 19.16 -19.58
CA MET A 22 9.47 19.51 -18.15
C MET A 22 8.58 20.69 -17.77
N ALA A 23 8.44 21.70 -18.65
CA ALA A 23 7.52 22.82 -18.42
C ALA A 23 6.05 22.38 -18.47
N SER A 24 5.70 21.43 -19.35
CA SER A 24 4.41 20.74 -19.32
C SER A 24 4.23 19.83 -18.10
N GLN A 25 5.32 19.29 -17.53
CA GLN A 25 5.26 18.55 -16.26
C GLN A 25 5.02 19.44 -15.04
N THR A 26 5.51 20.69 -15.02
CA THR A 26 5.14 21.65 -13.97
C THR A 26 3.66 22.05 -14.01
N ALA A 27 3.04 22.08 -15.19
CA ALA A 27 1.58 22.19 -15.31
C ALA A 27 0.85 20.89 -14.89
N TYR A 28 1.49 19.73 -15.05
CA TYR A 28 1.01 18.42 -14.57
C TYR A 28 1.05 18.28 -13.04
N LEU A 29 1.89 19.08 -12.36
CA LEU A 29 2.11 19.03 -10.91
C LEU A 29 1.05 19.80 -10.10
N SER A 30 0.13 20.54 -10.73
CA SER A 30 -0.99 21.23 -10.04
C SER A 30 -2.39 20.71 -10.38
N LYS A 31 -2.52 19.60 -11.12
CA LYS A 31 -3.82 19.17 -11.64
C LYS A 31 -4.64 18.40 -10.60
N SER A 32 -5.75 19.00 -10.17
CA SER A 32 -6.89 18.29 -9.59
C SER A 32 -7.36 17.25 -10.60
N GLN A 33 -7.31 15.98 -10.22
CA GLN A 33 -7.52 14.87 -11.14
C GLN A 33 -9.00 14.61 -11.41
N THR A 34 -9.58 15.42 -12.29
CA THR A 34 -11.00 15.41 -12.64
C THR A 34 -11.30 14.49 -13.82
N LEU A 35 -12.58 14.24 -14.08
CA LEU A 35 -13.09 13.40 -15.17
C LEU A 35 -12.52 13.84 -16.54
N GLU A 36 -12.48 15.13 -16.82
CA GLU A 36 -12.06 15.72 -18.11
C GLU A 36 -10.60 15.38 -18.44
N GLU A 37 -9.74 15.33 -17.42
CA GLU A 37 -8.34 14.99 -17.60
C GLU A 37 -8.14 13.53 -17.98
N PHE A 38 -8.88 12.64 -17.32
CA PHE A 38 -8.81 11.21 -17.64
C PHE A 38 -9.40 10.90 -19.01
N LEU A 39 -10.40 11.66 -19.46
CA LEU A 39 -10.99 11.51 -20.79
C LEU A 39 -10.07 11.98 -21.92
N HIS A 40 -9.16 12.92 -21.65
CA HIS A 40 -8.12 13.29 -22.61
C HIS A 40 -7.15 12.12 -22.87
N ASP A 41 -6.85 11.33 -21.84
CA ASP A 41 -5.86 10.24 -21.92
C ASP A 41 -6.47 8.88 -22.33
N VAL A 42 -7.79 8.72 -22.20
CA VAL A 42 -8.50 7.48 -22.54
C VAL A 42 -9.43 7.73 -23.73
N PRO A 43 -9.19 7.16 -24.91
CA PRO A 43 -10.04 7.40 -26.08
C PRO A 43 -11.42 6.78 -25.91
N ALA A 44 -12.47 7.42 -26.44
CA ALA A 44 -13.86 6.95 -26.35
C ALA A 44 -14.05 5.54 -26.93
N GLN A 45 -13.23 5.16 -27.90
CA GLN A 45 -13.20 3.82 -28.50
C GLN A 45 -12.83 2.71 -27.52
N THR A 46 -12.20 3.05 -26.39
CA THR A 46 -11.93 2.12 -25.29
C THR A 46 -13.23 1.61 -24.67
N PHE A 47 -14.27 2.44 -24.64
CA PHE A 47 -15.55 2.11 -24.04
C PHE A 47 -16.55 1.56 -25.05
N PHE A 48 -16.55 2.14 -26.26
CA PHE A 48 -17.44 1.76 -27.36
C PHE A 48 -16.63 1.73 -28.66
N PRO A 49 -16.31 0.55 -29.23
CA PRO A 49 -15.47 0.44 -30.43
C PRO A 49 -15.94 1.30 -31.61
N GLU A 50 -17.25 1.50 -31.72
CA GLU A 50 -17.91 2.29 -32.75
C GLU A 50 -18.03 3.79 -32.45
N ALA A 51 -17.49 4.29 -31.33
CA ALA A 51 -17.51 5.70 -30.99
C ALA A 51 -16.64 6.53 -31.94
N THR A 52 -17.12 7.73 -32.28
CA THR A 52 -16.34 8.76 -32.96
C THR A 52 -15.63 9.69 -31.98
N GLY A 53 -16.13 9.81 -30.74
CA GLY A 53 -15.53 10.64 -29.69
C GLY A 53 -16.44 10.87 -28.48
N TYR A 54 -15.98 11.71 -27.56
CA TYR A 54 -16.78 12.23 -26.44
C TYR A 54 -17.57 13.47 -26.87
N GLY A 55 -18.77 13.66 -26.32
CA GLY A 55 -19.55 14.89 -26.45
C GLY A 55 -19.18 15.92 -25.37
N GLU A 56 -20.04 16.93 -25.20
CA GLU A 56 -19.82 18.00 -24.22
C GLU A 56 -19.94 17.48 -22.78
N VAL A 57 -19.01 17.89 -21.93
CA VAL A 57 -18.98 17.50 -20.51
C VAL A 57 -20.10 18.23 -19.79
N GLN A 58 -20.95 17.48 -19.10
CA GLN A 58 -21.97 18.03 -18.23
C GLN A 58 -21.43 18.05 -16.80
N GLU A 59 -21.50 19.20 -16.13
CA GLU A 59 -21.02 19.33 -14.75
C GLU A 59 -22.05 18.85 -13.71
N LYS A 60 -23.34 18.83 -14.08
CA LYS A 60 -24.44 18.43 -13.19
C LYS A 60 -25.45 17.64 -14.01
N PRO A 61 -25.58 16.32 -13.80
CA PRO A 61 -24.64 15.46 -13.08
C PRO A 61 -23.30 15.36 -13.85
N HIS A 62 -22.21 15.06 -13.13
CA HIS A 62 -20.88 15.04 -13.73
C HIS A 62 -20.71 13.84 -14.66
N LEU A 63 -20.86 14.06 -15.97
CA LEU A 63 -20.85 12.99 -16.98
C LEU A 63 -20.42 13.46 -18.36
N VAL A 64 -20.09 12.50 -19.22
CA VAL A 64 -19.76 12.77 -20.62
C VAL A 64 -20.47 11.79 -21.55
N PRO A 65 -21.29 12.26 -22.50
CA PRO A 65 -21.91 11.40 -23.50
C PRO A 65 -20.87 10.88 -24.49
N VAL A 66 -21.03 9.63 -24.93
CA VAL A 66 -20.22 9.01 -25.98
C VAL A 66 -21.00 9.06 -27.28
N MET A 67 -20.35 9.56 -28.34
CA MET A 67 -20.98 9.85 -29.62
C MET A 67 -20.50 8.90 -30.72
N LYS A 68 -21.41 8.51 -31.62
CA LYS A 68 -21.13 7.90 -32.93
C LYS A 68 -21.71 8.80 -34.01
N GLY A 69 -20.86 9.61 -34.63
CA GLY A 69 -21.29 10.71 -35.49
C GLY A 69 -22.05 11.75 -34.65
N THR A 70 -23.34 11.93 -34.94
CA THR A 70 -24.25 12.83 -34.20
C THR A 70 -25.14 12.10 -33.19
N THR A 71 -25.07 10.77 -33.11
CA THR A 71 -25.94 9.96 -32.25
C THR A 71 -25.21 9.57 -30.96
N GLN A 72 -25.84 9.81 -29.81
CA GLN A 72 -25.32 9.35 -28.52
C GLN A 72 -25.56 7.83 -28.35
N ILE A 73 -24.49 7.10 -28.04
CA ILE A 73 -24.52 5.64 -27.88
C ILE A 73 -24.37 5.19 -26.41
N GLY A 74 -23.97 6.10 -25.52
CA GLY A 74 -23.84 5.85 -24.09
C GLY A 74 -23.21 7.01 -23.35
N TYR A 75 -22.69 6.73 -22.16
CA TYR A 75 -22.07 7.68 -21.25
C TYR A 75 -20.79 7.13 -20.65
N VAL A 76 -19.88 8.02 -20.27
CA VAL A 76 -18.72 7.73 -19.42
C VAL A 76 -18.74 8.66 -18.22
N PHE A 77 -18.47 8.11 -17.04
CA PHE A 77 -18.34 8.87 -15.80
C PHE A 77 -17.23 8.28 -14.92
N LEU A 78 -16.78 9.06 -13.94
CA LEU A 78 -15.77 8.63 -12.97
C LEU A 78 -16.46 8.21 -11.67
N ASN A 79 -16.17 7.00 -11.20
CA ASN A 79 -16.80 6.45 -10.00
C ASN A 79 -16.64 7.36 -8.77
N SER A 80 -15.49 8.04 -8.62
CA SER A 80 -15.19 8.89 -7.46
C SER A 80 -16.02 10.18 -7.40
N ASP A 81 -16.65 10.58 -8.51
CA ASP A 81 -17.51 11.77 -8.55
C ASP A 81 -18.90 11.47 -7.96
N TYR A 82 -19.24 10.19 -7.86
CA TYR A 82 -20.49 9.70 -7.27
C TYR A 82 -20.28 8.99 -5.94
N VAL A 83 -19.17 8.24 -5.80
CA VAL A 83 -18.84 7.46 -4.59
C VAL A 83 -17.35 7.53 -4.31
N ASN A 84 -16.98 8.29 -3.27
CA ASN A 84 -15.60 8.46 -2.87
C ASN A 84 -15.21 7.48 -1.74
N ALA A 85 -14.99 6.21 -2.09
CA ALA A 85 -14.53 5.20 -1.14
C ALA A 85 -13.04 4.87 -1.34
N GLY A 86 -12.27 4.89 -0.24
CA GLY A 86 -10.84 4.62 -0.24
C GLY A 86 -10.52 3.17 0.13
N GLY A 87 -9.54 2.57 -0.56
CA GLY A 87 -9.03 1.24 -0.26
C GLY A 87 -8.05 1.21 0.93
N TYR A 88 -7.08 0.29 0.90
CA TYR A 88 -6.07 0.17 1.96
C TYR A 88 -5.25 1.45 2.16
N SER A 89 -5.05 2.21 1.08
CA SER A 89 -4.35 3.49 1.10
C SER A 89 -5.14 4.65 1.69
N GLY A 90 -6.44 4.48 1.92
CA GLY A 90 -7.35 5.56 2.29
C GLY A 90 -7.62 6.58 1.18
N LYS A 91 -7.02 6.44 -0.01
CA LYS A 91 -7.29 7.26 -1.19
C LYS A 91 -8.27 6.54 -2.12
N PRO A 92 -9.15 7.27 -2.83
CA PRO A 92 -10.11 6.66 -3.75
C PRO A 92 -9.43 5.94 -4.91
N ILE A 93 -10.01 4.79 -5.27
CA ILE A 93 -9.65 4.04 -6.47
C ILE A 93 -10.51 4.60 -7.60
N LYS A 94 -9.88 5.31 -8.55
CA LYS A 94 -10.55 6.01 -9.64
C LYS A 94 -10.67 5.11 -10.86
N ILE A 95 -11.91 4.86 -11.26
CA ILE A 95 -12.30 4.00 -12.38
C ILE A 95 -13.26 4.79 -13.27
N LEU A 96 -12.91 4.91 -14.55
CA LEU A 96 -13.85 5.37 -15.57
C LEU A 96 -14.79 4.22 -15.93
N ILE A 97 -16.09 4.48 -15.93
CA ILE A 97 -17.12 3.49 -16.20
C ILE A 97 -17.90 3.96 -17.42
N GLY A 98 -17.89 3.16 -18.49
CA GLY A 98 -18.68 3.37 -19.69
C GLY A 98 -19.95 2.54 -19.67
N VAL A 99 -21.10 3.19 -19.78
CA VAL A 99 -22.44 2.56 -19.77
C VAL A 99 -23.23 2.93 -21.02
N ASP A 100 -24.01 2.00 -21.56
CA ASP A 100 -24.92 2.32 -22.66
C ASP A 100 -26.14 3.14 -22.19
N ASN A 101 -27.00 3.52 -23.12
CA ASN A 101 -28.24 4.26 -22.83
C ASN A 101 -29.22 3.49 -21.91
N GLN A 102 -29.02 2.19 -21.67
CA GLN A 102 -29.79 1.41 -20.70
C GLN A 102 -29.09 1.28 -19.34
N PHE A 103 -27.94 1.94 -19.13
CA PHE A 103 -27.08 1.83 -17.95
C PHE A 103 -26.40 0.45 -17.78
N THR A 104 -26.24 -0.30 -18.87
CA THR A 104 -25.47 -1.54 -18.87
C THR A 104 -24.01 -1.20 -19.06
N ILE A 105 -23.14 -1.73 -18.19
CA ILE A 105 -21.70 -1.46 -18.26
C ILE A 105 -21.09 -2.12 -19.49
N ARG A 106 -20.49 -1.31 -20.37
CA ARG A 106 -19.85 -1.74 -21.62
C ARG A 106 -18.35 -1.85 -21.52
N ALA A 107 -17.73 -1.05 -20.65
CA ALA A 107 -16.31 -1.06 -20.38
C ALA A 107 -16.00 -0.36 -19.06
N LEU A 108 -14.92 -0.75 -18.41
CA LEU A 108 -14.39 -0.04 -17.26
C LEU A 108 -12.88 0.12 -17.43
N LYS A 109 -12.34 1.22 -16.92
CA LYS A 109 -10.91 1.51 -16.98
C LYS A 109 -10.42 2.04 -15.65
N LEU A 110 -9.51 1.29 -15.02
CA LEU A 110 -8.76 1.80 -13.89
C LEU A 110 -7.85 2.94 -14.38
N VAL A 111 -8.07 4.15 -13.88
CA VAL A 111 -7.31 5.35 -14.29
C VAL A 111 -6.38 5.86 -13.20
N LYS A 112 -6.70 5.61 -11.93
CA LYS A 112 -5.76 5.85 -10.82
C LYS A 112 -6.08 4.99 -9.60
N HIS A 113 -5.04 4.51 -8.93
CA HIS A 113 -5.14 3.98 -7.58
C HIS A 113 -3.90 4.34 -6.75
N SER A 114 -3.97 4.17 -5.44
CA SER A 114 -2.81 4.29 -4.53
C SER A 114 -2.64 3.07 -3.64
N GLU A 115 -3.22 1.94 -4.04
CA GLU A 115 -3.23 0.70 -3.28
C GLU A 115 -1.84 0.04 -3.18
N PRO A 116 -1.25 -0.08 -1.97
CA PRO A 116 0.11 -0.58 -1.79
C PRO A 116 0.29 -2.01 -2.29
N ILE A 117 -0.73 -2.87 -2.13
CA ILE A 117 -0.72 -4.27 -2.56
C ILE A 117 -0.59 -4.40 -4.09
N VAL A 118 -1.13 -3.43 -4.83
CA VAL A 118 -1.09 -3.37 -6.30
C VAL A 118 0.22 -2.78 -6.80
N LEU A 119 0.79 -1.86 -6.03
CA LEU A 119 2.05 -1.20 -6.36
C LEU A 119 3.27 -2.09 -6.08
N ILE A 120 3.15 -3.07 -5.19
CA ILE A 120 4.26 -3.90 -4.69
C ILE A 120 4.12 -5.39 -5.07
N GLY A 121 2.90 -5.95 -5.13
CA GLY A 121 2.71 -7.41 -5.18
C GLY A 121 1.79 -7.98 -6.27
N ILE A 122 0.71 -7.29 -6.64
CA ILE A 122 -0.27 -7.79 -7.63
C ILE A 122 -0.18 -6.98 -8.91
N PRO A 123 0.09 -7.60 -10.07
CA PRO A 123 0.14 -6.88 -11.35
C PRO A 123 -1.19 -6.19 -11.63
N GLU A 124 -1.14 -4.92 -12.05
CA GLU A 124 -2.32 -4.13 -12.40
C GLU A 124 -3.21 -4.84 -13.44
N LYS A 125 -2.62 -5.63 -14.35
CA LYS A 125 -3.36 -6.48 -15.30
C LYS A 125 -4.37 -7.42 -14.63
N LYS A 126 -4.06 -7.97 -13.45
CA LYS A 126 -5.00 -8.85 -12.71
C LYS A 126 -6.18 -8.06 -12.16
N ILE A 127 -5.97 -6.80 -11.79
CA ILE A 127 -7.04 -5.93 -11.29
C ILE A 127 -7.90 -5.45 -12.44
N ASN A 128 -7.29 -5.12 -13.58
CA ASN A 128 -8.03 -4.83 -14.80
C ASN A 128 -8.88 -6.05 -15.20
N ALA A 129 -8.33 -7.26 -15.20
CA ALA A 129 -9.11 -8.48 -15.47
C ALA A 129 -10.25 -8.72 -14.47
N PHE A 130 -10.05 -8.35 -13.20
CA PHE A 130 -11.12 -8.40 -12.20
C PHE A 130 -12.19 -7.33 -12.45
N ILE A 131 -11.80 -6.11 -12.78
CA ILE A 131 -12.71 -5.02 -13.15
C ILE A 131 -13.50 -5.39 -14.42
N ASP A 132 -12.88 -6.09 -15.38
CA ASP A 132 -13.54 -6.58 -16.59
C ASP A 132 -14.65 -7.61 -16.31
N SER A 133 -14.68 -8.23 -15.12
CA SER A 133 -15.78 -9.13 -14.72
C SER A 133 -17.10 -8.41 -14.43
N TYR A 134 -17.09 -7.08 -14.46
CA TYR A 134 -18.28 -6.22 -14.32
C TYR A 134 -18.93 -5.85 -15.66
N LEU A 135 -18.32 -6.25 -16.78
CA LEU A 135 -18.88 -6.03 -18.12
C LEU A 135 -20.23 -6.73 -18.27
N GLY A 136 -21.19 -6.03 -18.90
CA GLY A 136 -22.54 -6.52 -19.15
C GLY A 136 -23.50 -6.41 -17.96
N ARG A 137 -23.06 -5.91 -16.79
CA ARG A 137 -23.93 -5.73 -15.62
C ARG A 137 -24.78 -4.47 -15.74
N ASN A 138 -26.02 -4.55 -15.27
CA ASN A 138 -26.95 -3.42 -15.18
C ASN A 138 -27.52 -3.33 -13.77
N TYR A 139 -27.14 -2.27 -13.04
CA TYR A 139 -27.53 -2.11 -11.64
C TYR A 139 -28.93 -1.49 -11.45
N THR A 140 -29.59 -1.08 -12.54
CA THR A 140 -30.92 -0.46 -12.49
C THR A 140 -32.08 -1.45 -12.62
N GLN A 141 -31.84 -2.63 -13.20
CA GLN A 141 -32.87 -3.64 -13.50
C GLN A 141 -32.87 -4.83 -12.51
N GLY A 142 -32.19 -4.68 -11.36
CA GLY A 142 -32.00 -5.76 -10.40
C GLY A 142 -30.84 -6.68 -10.79
N ASN A 143 -30.01 -7.03 -9.80
CA ASN A 143 -28.75 -7.73 -10.03
C ASN A 143 -28.98 -9.26 -10.10
N LYS A 144 -28.84 -9.88 -11.29
CA LYS A 144 -28.85 -11.34 -11.45
C LYS A 144 -27.45 -11.97 -11.49
N ALA A 145 -26.37 -11.18 -11.44
CA ALA A 145 -25.01 -11.67 -11.54
C ALA A 145 -24.30 -11.66 -10.17
N GLY A 146 -23.75 -12.81 -9.77
CA GLY A 146 -22.96 -12.98 -8.54
C GLY A 146 -21.76 -12.01 -8.46
N VAL A 147 -21.31 -11.74 -7.24
CA VAL A 147 -20.07 -10.98 -7.01
C VAL A 147 -18.92 -11.76 -7.66
N PRO A 148 -18.07 -11.12 -8.49
CA PRO A 148 -16.98 -11.84 -9.15
C PRO A 148 -15.91 -12.30 -8.16
N ASP A 149 -15.17 -13.35 -8.53
CA ASP A 149 -14.19 -14.01 -7.65
C ASP A 149 -13.13 -13.04 -7.11
N VAL A 150 -12.94 -13.08 -5.79
CA VAL A 150 -12.05 -12.18 -5.06
C VAL A 150 -10.59 -12.52 -5.33
N ILE A 151 -9.77 -11.51 -5.66
CA ILE A 151 -8.32 -11.68 -5.82
C ILE A 151 -7.68 -11.97 -4.44
N THR A 152 -7.02 -13.13 -4.32
CA THR A 152 -6.27 -13.53 -3.13
C THR A 152 -5.23 -12.47 -2.74
N GLY A 153 -5.31 -11.97 -1.50
CA GLY A 153 -4.39 -10.96 -0.97
C GLY A 153 -4.80 -9.49 -1.23
N ALA A 154 -5.87 -9.24 -1.99
CA ALA A 154 -6.42 -7.90 -2.22
C ALA A 154 -7.92 -7.80 -1.90
N THR A 155 -8.39 -8.59 -0.93
CA THR A 155 -9.81 -8.66 -0.54
C THR A 155 -10.40 -7.28 -0.23
N VAL A 156 -9.71 -6.43 0.54
CA VAL A 156 -10.18 -5.07 0.88
C VAL A 156 -10.28 -4.18 -0.35
N THR A 157 -9.23 -4.16 -1.17
CA THR A 157 -9.19 -3.39 -2.43
C THR A 157 -10.30 -3.83 -3.38
N VAL A 158 -10.51 -5.14 -3.52
CA VAL A 158 -11.55 -5.74 -4.37
C VAL A 158 -12.96 -5.44 -3.85
N MET A 159 -13.18 -5.49 -2.54
CA MET A 159 -14.47 -5.11 -1.94
C MET A 159 -14.81 -3.64 -2.21
N VAL A 160 -13.84 -2.74 -2.05
CA VAL A 160 -14.04 -1.31 -2.34
C VAL A 160 -14.29 -1.06 -3.83
N ILE A 161 -13.58 -1.77 -4.72
CA ILE A 161 -13.85 -1.71 -6.17
C ILE A 161 -15.28 -2.19 -6.47
N ASN A 162 -15.70 -3.31 -5.90
CA ASN A 162 -17.03 -3.88 -6.09
C ASN A 162 -18.13 -2.90 -5.65
N GLU A 163 -17.99 -2.35 -4.44
CA GLU A 163 -18.94 -1.41 -3.87
C GLU A 163 -19.00 -0.11 -4.66
N THR A 164 -17.85 0.46 -5.00
CA THR A 164 -17.80 1.74 -5.74
C THR A 164 -18.36 1.60 -7.15
N ILE A 165 -18.08 0.53 -7.89
CA ILE A 165 -18.65 0.31 -9.24
C ILE A 165 -20.17 0.20 -9.15
N ALA A 166 -20.68 -0.66 -8.26
CA ALA A 166 -22.12 -0.89 -8.14
C ALA A 166 -22.87 0.37 -7.73
N ARG A 167 -22.40 1.05 -6.67
CA ARG A 167 -23.07 2.22 -6.09
C ARG A 167 -22.95 3.45 -6.99
N SER A 168 -21.78 3.70 -7.58
CA SER A 168 -21.61 4.84 -8.51
C SER A 168 -22.46 4.66 -9.77
N SER A 169 -22.57 3.44 -10.31
CA SER A 169 -23.44 3.16 -11.47
C SER A 169 -24.93 3.38 -11.16
N LEU A 170 -25.37 3.02 -9.96
CA LEU A 170 -26.75 3.28 -9.53
C LEU A 170 -27.03 4.78 -9.35
N LEU A 171 -26.15 5.50 -8.64
CA LEU A 171 -26.29 6.95 -8.45
C LEU A 171 -26.23 7.71 -9.78
N PHE A 172 -25.30 7.33 -10.66
CA PHE A 172 -25.21 7.83 -12.02
C PHE A 172 -26.52 7.68 -12.79
N SER A 173 -27.09 6.46 -12.80
CA SER A 173 -28.33 6.20 -13.54
C SER A 173 -29.52 7.03 -13.06
N ARG A 174 -29.61 7.27 -11.75
CA ARG A 174 -30.65 8.13 -11.15
C ARG A 174 -30.47 9.57 -11.58
N ALA A 175 -29.22 10.04 -11.59
CA ALA A 175 -28.90 11.40 -11.99
C ALA A 175 -29.24 11.67 -13.47
N VAL A 176 -28.90 10.74 -14.37
CA VAL A 176 -29.23 10.85 -15.81
C VAL A 176 -30.74 10.79 -16.05
N ARG A 177 -31.45 9.85 -15.42
CA ARG A 177 -32.92 9.74 -15.56
C ARG A 177 -33.63 10.98 -15.05
N SER A 178 -33.12 11.60 -13.98
CA SER A 178 -33.65 12.86 -13.45
C SER A 178 -33.54 14.01 -14.45
N GLU A 179 -32.54 14.01 -15.33
CA GLU A 179 -32.38 15.06 -16.35
C GLU A 179 -33.17 14.83 -17.62
N GLN A 180 -33.34 13.56 -18.02
CA GLN A 180 -34.05 13.19 -19.26
C GLN A 180 -35.57 13.32 -19.16
N GLY A 181 -36.11 13.75 -18.02
CA GLY A 181 -37.55 13.92 -17.82
C GLY A 181 -38.35 12.61 -17.82
N GLU A 182 -37.67 11.46 -17.77
CA GLU A 182 -38.32 10.15 -17.56
C GLU A 182 -38.83 10.09 -16.12
N GLN A 183 -40.07 10.51 -15.95
CA GLN A 183 -40.88 10.18 -14.79
C GLN A 183 -41.06 8.66 -14.75
N THR A 184 -40.09 7.96 -14.16
CA THR A 184 -40.46 6.77 -13.38
C THR A 184 -41.51 7.28 -12.41
N GLN A 185 -42.68 6.64 -12.31
CA GLN A 185 -43.67 6.95 -11.29
C GLN A 185 -43.06 6.75 -9.90
N VAL A 186 -42.33 7.76 -9.48
CA VAL A 186 -41.97 8.13 -8.15
C VAL A 186 -42.36 9.60 -8.17
N ILE A 187 -43.37 9.91 -7.37
CA ILE A 187 -43.91 11.24 -7.14
C ILE A 187 -42.75 12.24 -7.15
N ALA A 188 -42.66 13.04 -8.21
CA ALA A 188 -41.67 14.07 -8.35
C ALA A 188 -41.95 15.15 -7.30
N GLN A 189 -41.23 15.11 -6.20
CA GLN A 189 -40.87 16.34 -5.52
C GLN A 189 -39.53 16.76 -6.11
N THR A 190 -39.43 18.01 -6.56
CA THR A 190 -38.16 18.75 -6.68
C THR A 190 -37.23 18.42 -5.51
N PRO A 191 -35.91 18.68 -5.55
CA PRO A 191 -35.20 18.95 -4.30
C PRO A 191 -35.91 20.15 -3.69
N ASP A 192 -36.93 19.87 -2.89
CA ASP A 192 -37.70 20.84 -2.16
C ASP A 192 -36.65 21.46 -1.27
N VAL A 193 -36.23 22.69 -1.58
CA VAL A 193 -35.54 23.52 -0.59
C VAL A 193 -36.57 23.57 0.52
N PRO A 194 -36.38 22.83 1.63
CA PRO A 194 -37.50 22.56 2.49
C PRO A 194 -37.91 23.88 3.10
N LYS A 195 -39.21 24.16 3.17
CA LYS A 195 -39.75 25.40 3.76
C LYS A 195 -39.18 25.65 5.17
N THR A 196 -38.86 24.56 5.87
CA THR A 196 -38.27 24.56 7.20
C THR A 196 -37.00 23.71 7.24
N LEU A 197 -36.00 24.15 8.01
CA LEU A 197 -34.82 23.36 8.40
C LEU A 197 -35.09 22.71 9.78
N LEU A 198 -34.56 21.52 9.98
CA LEU A 198 -34.55 20.89 11.30
C LEU A 198 -33.40 21.47 12.13
N GLU A 199 -33.74 22.03 13.28
CA GLU A 199 -32.82 22.48 14.31
C GLU A 199 -33.01 21.65 15.58
N TYR A 200 -31.96 21.59 16.40
CA TYR A 200 -32.02 20.94 17.70
C TYR A 200 -32.68 21.85 18.77
N GLN A 201 -33.69 21.31 19.46
CA GLN A 201 -34.42 22.00 20.54
C GLN A 201 -33.68 21.90 21.87
N LYS A 202 -33.05 23.01 22.28
CA LYS A 202 -32.22 23.09 23.51
C LYS A 202 -33.00 23.00 24.82
N ASP A 203 -34.28 23.36 24.81
CA ASP A 203 -35.10 23.49 26.04
C ASP A 203 -35.91 22.23 26.37
N ALA A 204 -35.73 21.14 25.61
CA ALA A 204 -36.43 19.89 25.87
C ALA A 204 -35.93 19.23 27.17
N PRO A 205 -36.81 18.63 27.98
CA PRO A 205 -36.41 17.87 29.16
C PRO A 205 -35.64 16.60 28.77
N ALA A 206 -34.67 16.21 29.59
CA ALA A 206 -33.99 14.92 29.47
C ALA A 206 -34.81 13.81 30.12
N ALA A 207 -34.72 12.58 29.60
CA ALA A 207 -35.35 11.41 30.21
C ALA A 207 -34.78 11.12 31.61
N GLY A 208 -35.64 10.64 32.52
CA GLY A 208 -35.31 10.38 33.92
C GLY A 208 -34.68 9.00 34.17
N ASP A 209 -35.02 8.00 33.35
CA ASP A 209 -34.49 6.63 33.48
C ASP A 209 -34.33 5.93 32.12
N TRP A 210 -33.68 4.76 32.13
CA TRP A 210 -33.43 3.97 30.92
C TRP A 210 -34.71 3.52 30.20
N ALA A 211 -35.76 3.18 30.94
CA ALA A 211 -37.02 2.74 30.37
C ALA A 211 -37.72 3.88 29.61
N GLN A 212 -37.66 5.08 30.16
CA GLN A 212 -38.13 6.30 29.52
C GLN A 212 -37.33 6.63 28.26
N MET A 213 -36.00 6.50 28.28
CA MET A 213 -35.16 6.71 27.07
C MET A 213 -35.53 5.77 25.92
N LEU A 214 -35.78 4.50 26.20
CA LEU A 214 -36.24 3.53 25.19
C LEU A 214 -37.63 3.88 24.65
N LYS A 215 -38.56 4.27 25.55
CA LYS A 215 -39.93 4.63 25.18
C LYS A 215 -39.99 5.91 24.34
N GLU A 216 -39.14 6.87 24.65
CA GLU A 216 -39.09 8.18 23.98
C GLU A 216 -38.24 8.16 22.70
N GLY A 217 -37.49 7.08 22.44
CA GLY A 217 -36.66 6.93 21.25
C GLY A 217 -35.28 7.61 21.36
N ASP A 218 -34.85 8.02 22.56
CA ASP A 218 -33.48 8.52 22.79
C ASP A 218 -32.43 7.43 22.56
N VAL A 219 -32.84 6.17 22.79
CA VAL A 219 -32.03 4.98 22.55
C VAL A 219 -32.85 4.04 21.67
N ALA A 220 -32.33 3.69 20.50
CA ALA A 220 -32.91 2.65 19.66
C ALA A 220 -32.34 1.28 20.03
N HIS A 221 -33.14 0.23 19.82
CA HIS A 221 -32.87 -1.12 20.29
C HIS A 221 -33.16 -2.15 19.19
N LEU A 222 -32.24 -3.09 19.00
CA LEU A 222 -32.38 -4.27 18.14
C LEU A 222 -32.05 -5.51 18.96
N HIS A 223 -33.00 -6.43 19.05
CA HIS A 223 -32.79 -7.76 19.60
C HIS A 223 -32.79 -8.79 18.47
N LEU A 224 -31.81 -9.67 18.44
CA LEU A 224 -31.77 -10.81 17.52
C LEU A 224 -31.48 -12.09 18.30
N THR A 225 -32.28 -13.11 18.03
CA THR A 225 -32.07 -14.48 18.49
C THR A 225 -31.23 -15.27 17.48
N VAL A 226 -30.61 -16.36 17.95
CA VAL A 226 -29.84 -17.26 17.07
C VAL A 226 -30.73 -17.87 15.98
N GLY A 227 -31.98 -18.19 16.31
CA GLY A 227 -32.99 -18.68 15.37
C GLY A 227 -33.30 -17.71 14.24
N GLU A 228 -33.55 -16.43 14.57
CA GLU A 228 -33.82 -15.38 13.57
C GLU A 228 -32.63 -15.17 12.63
N VAL A 229 -31.40 -15.23 13.16
CA VAL A 229 -30.19 -15.10 12.34
C VAL A 229 -30.01 -16.30 11.41
N ASN A 230 -30.24 -17.52 11.92
CA ASN A 230 -30.23 -18.75 11.12
C ASN A 230 -31.25 -18.67 9.97
N GLU A 231 -32.47 -18.25 10.27
CA GLU A 231 -33.54 -18.09 9.28
C GLU A 231 -33.21 -17.02 8.25
N ALA A 232 -32.61 -15.90 8.67
CA ALA A 232 -32.20 -14.83 7.77
C ALA A 232 -31.13 -15.33 6.77
N PHE A 233 -30.13 -16.09 7.23
CA PHE A 233 -29.14 -16.71 6.34
C PHE A 233 -29.80 -17.74 5.39
N ALA A 234 -30.73 -18.56 5.91
CA ALA A 234 -31.45 -19.54 5.08
C ALA A 234 -32.27 -18.86 3.97
N THR A 235 -33.01 -17.80 4.32
CA THR A 235 -33.83 -17.01 3.40
C THR A 235 -32.97 -16.29 2.35
N ALA A 236 -31.77 -15.84 2.73
CA ALA A 236 -30.80 -15.24 1.81
C ALA A 236 -30.11 -16.25 0.87
N GLY A 237 -30.52 -17.53 0.87
CA GLY A 237 -29.94 -18.59 0.05
C GLY A 237 -28.56 -19.07 0.51
N LYS A 238 -28.14 -18.67 1.72
CA LYS A 238 -26.82 -18.91 2.31
C LYS A 238 -26.86 -20.13 3.22
N LYS A 239 -27.14 -21.30 2.62
CA LYS A 239 -27.41 -22.55 3.36
C LYS A 239 -26.23 -23.00 4.22
N ASP A 240 -25.00 -22.83 3.72
CA ASP A 240 -23.78 -23.16 4.47
C ASP A 240 -23.65 -22.29 5.73
N ALA A 241 -23.97 -21.01 5.64
CA ALA A 241 -23.96 -20.10 6.78
C ALA A 241 -25.14 -20.35 7.73
N ALA A 242 -26.30 -20.72 7.21
CA ALA A 242 -27.49 -21.03 8.01
C ALA A 242 -27.28 -22.25 8.91
N GLY A 243 -26.45 -23.22 8.48
CA GLY A 243 -26.11 -24.41 9.25
C GLY A 243 -25.08 -24.19 10.37
N ILE A 244 -24.40 -23.04 10.39
CA ILE A 244 -23.45 -22.68 11.45
C ILE A 244 -24.21 -21.88 12.50
N SER A 245 -24.34 -22.39 13.72
CA SER A 245 -25.10 -21.74 14.79
C SER A 245 -24.18 -21.36 15.95
N GLU A 246 -24.39 -20.20 16.56
CA GLU A 246 -23.62 -19.73 17.73
C GLU A 246 -24.06 -20.43 19.04
N SER A 247 -25.23 -21.07 19.03
CA SER A 247 -25.79 -21.86 20.13
C SER A 247 -26.71 -22.95 19.58
N ASP A 248 -26.87 -24.04 20.34
CA ASP A 248 -27.85 -25.10 20.05
C ASP A 248 -29.28 -24.68 20.39
N ASP A 249 -29.46 -23.66 21.25
CA ASP A 249 -30.77 -23.08 21.59
C ASP A 249 -31.13 -21.95 20.61
N PRO A 250 -32.18 -22.10 19.76
CA PRO A 250 -32.61 -21.06 18.83
C PRO A 250 -33.10 -19.78 19.51
N ASN A 251 -33.59 -19.87 20.75
CA ASN A 251 -34.06 -18.71 21.51
C ASN A 251 -32.91 -17.99 22.24
N ALA A 252 -31.69 -18.52 22.17
CA ALA A 252 -30.53 -17.83 22.74
C ALA A 252 -30.35 -16.46 22.07
N THR A 253 -29.99 -15.46 22.88
CA THR A 253 -29.73 -14.11 22.41
C THR A 253 -28.44 -14.09 21.58
N PHE A 254 -28.58 -13.89 20.28
CA PHE A 254 -27.43 -13.67 19.39
C PHE A 254 -26.79 -12.32 19.71
N ILE A 255 -27.58 -11.24 19.67
CA ILE A 255 -27.15 -9.92 20.12
C ILE A 255 -28.34 -9.06 20.55
N ASP A 256 -28.11 -8.25 21.57
CA ASP A 256 -29.00 -7.22 22.07
C ASP A 256 -28.25 -5.88 21.92
N LEU A 257 -28.55 -5.14 20.85
CA LEU A 257 -27.80 -3.98 20.38
C LEU A 257 -28.58 -2.69 20.61
N TYR A 258 -27.92 -1.67 21.13
CA TYR A 258 -28.48 -0.36 21.45
C TYR A 258 -27.65 0.74 20.82
N VAL A 259 -28.31 1.77 20.29
CA VAL A 259 -27.65 2.93 19.69
C VAL A 259 -28.31 4.24 20.12
N ALA A 260 -27.52 5.27 20.36
CA ALA A 260 -27.99 6.61 20.70
C ALA A 260 -27.08 7.70 20.12
N GLU A 261 -27.68 8.82 19.69
CA GLU A 261 -26.96 10.05 19.35
C GLU A 261 -26.67 10.80 20.66
N VAL A 262 -25.40 10.89 21.04
CA VAL A 262 -24.98 11.42 22.34
C VAL A 262 -24.24 12.75 22.23
N SER A 263 -24.24 13.40 21.05
CA SER A 263 -23.83 14.80 20.95
C SER A 263 -24.88 15.69 21.60
N ILE A 264 -26.16 15.32 21.48
CA ILE A 264 -27.28 16.05 22.08
C ILE A 264 -27.21 15.96 23.62
N PRO A 265 -27.13 17.09 24.36
CA PRO A 265 -26.97 17.11 25.82
C PRO A 265 -28.02 16.31 26.60
N GLN A 266 -29.28 16.29 26.16
CA GLN A 266 -30.39 15.61 26.82
C GLN A 266 -30.26 14.08 26.77
N ILE A 267 -29.53 13.56 25.78
CA ILE A 267 -29.26 12.13 25.62
C ILE A 267 -27.86 11.81 26.16
N GLY A 268 -26.87 12.62 25.80
CA GLY A 268 -25.47 12.41 26.16
C GLY A 268 -25.17 12.57 27.65
N ARG A 269 -25.77 13.55 28.36
CA ARG A 269 -25.49 13.75 29.79
C ARG A 269 -26.05 12.62 30.67
N PRO A 270 -27.29 12.15 30.49
CA PRO A 270 -27.77 10.99 31.26
C PRO A 270 -26.98 9.71 30.95
N LEU A 271 -26.62 9.46 29.69
CA LEU A 271 -25.92 8.22 29.30
C LEU A 271 -24.44 8.19 29.70
N LEU A 272 -23.70 9.29 29.47
CA LEU A 272 -22.26 9.35 29.74
C LEU A 272 -21.94 9.88 31.14
N GLY A 273 -22.86 10.62 31.77
CA GLY A 273 -22.59 11.43 32.95
C GLY A 273 -21.88 12.75 32.61
N GLU A 274 -21.96 13.73 33.52
CA GLU A 274 -21.53 15.10 33.25
C GLU A 274 -20.03 15.20 32.91
N ALA A 275 -19.18 14.48 33.64
CA ALA A 275 -17.73 14.54 33.43
C ALA A 275 -17.30 13.97 32.06
N LEU A 276 -17.81 12.79 31.69
CA LEU A 276 -17.48 12.17 30.40
C LEU A 276 -18.12 12.91 29.23
N TYR A 277 -19.34 13.43 29.39
CA TYR A 277 -19.98 14.25 28.36
C TYR A 277 -19.21 15.54 28.08
N GLN A 278 -18.80 16.27 29.13
CA GLN A 278 -17.98 17.48 28.95
C GLN A 278 -16.62 17.16 28.31
N GLN A 279 -15.99 16.07 28.72
CA GLN A 279 -14.74 15.62 28.12
C GLN A 279 -14.94 15.29 26.64
N ALA A 280 -15.97 14.51 26.27
CA ALA A 280 -16.24 14.12 24.90
C ALA A 280 -16.56 15.35 24.02
N SER A 281 -17.43 16.23 24.51
CA SER A 281 -17.85 17.46 23.82
C SER A 281 -16.69 18.41 23.55
N LYS A 282 -15.70 18.51 24.45
CA LYS A 282 -14.52 19.36 24.28
C LYS A 282 -13.64 18.95 23.09
N TYR A 283 -13.65 17.68 22.71
CA TYR A 283 -12.86 17.14 21.60
C TYR A 283 -13.65 17.00 20.30
N LEU A 284 -14.96 17.26 20.31
CA LEU A 284 -15.83 17.19 19.14
C LEU A 284 -15.66 18.47 18.32
N LYS A 285 -15.30 18.35 17.04
CA LYS A 285 -15.19 19.51 16.15
C LYS A 285 -16.56 19.91 15.60
N GLU A 286 -16.62 21.11 15.04
CA GLU A 286 -17.82 21.59 14.35
C GLU A 286 -18.21 20.64 13.20
N GLY A 287 -19.45 20.18 13.19
CA GLY A 287 -19.98 19.22 12.21
C GLY A 287 -19.70 17.74 12.50
N GLU A 288 -18.96 17.38 13.57
CA GLU A 288 -18.80 15.99 13.99
C GLU A 288 -19.97 15.53 14.88
N THR A 289 -20.33 14.25 14.76
CA THR A 289 -21.40 13.62 15.56
C THR A 289 -20.82 12.53 16.44
N LEU A 290 -21.28 12.43 17.68
CA LEU A 290 -20.94 11.44 18.67
C LEU A 290 -22.10 10.45 18.86
N ILE A 291 -21.81 9.16 18.68
CA ILE A 291 -22.80 8.07 18.71
C ILE A 291 -22.35 7.01 19.71
N LEU A 292 -23.24 6.61 20.60
CA LEU A 292 -23.02 5.51 21.54
C LEU A 292 -23.61 4.23 20.96
N VAL A 293 -22.83 3.15 20.99
CA VAL A 293 -23.29 1.80 20.66
C VAL A 293 -22.98 0.88 21.84
N ALA A 294 -23.98 0.19 22.33
CA ALA A 294 -23.85 -0.79 23.41
C ALA A 294 -24.44 -2.14 22.99
N GLY A 295 -23.82 -3.23 23.41
CA GLY A 295 -24.21 -4.57 23.00
C GLY A 295 -23.95 -5.61 24.08
N LYS A 296 -24.80 -6.64 24.12
CA LYS A 296 -24.60 -7.88 24.87
C LYS A 296 -25.14 -9.06 24.08
N GLY A 297 -24.60 -10.26 24.27
CA GLY A 297 -25.02 -11.47 23.56
C GLY A 297 -23.84 -12.36 23.18
N LEU A 298 -24.11 -13.41 22.41
CA LEU A 298 -23.10 -14.33 21.89
C LEU A 298 -22.25 -13.70 20.77
N TYR A 299 -22.83 -12.74 20.05
CA TYR A 299 -22.18 -12.04 18.95
C TYR A 299 -21.79 -10.61 19.36
N SER A 300 -20.55 -10.25 19.03
CA SER A 300 -19.98 -8.92 19.33
C SER A 300 -20.11 -8.00 18.12
N PHE A 301 -20.60 -6.77 18.32
CA PHE A 301 -20.64 -5.75 17.28
C PHE A 301 -19.25 -5.14 16.99
N LYS A 302 -18.26 -5.35 17.86
CA LYS A 302 -16.91 -4.77 17.72
C LYS A 302 -16.06 -5.48 16.66
N GLY A 303 -16.38 -6.74 16.36
CA GLY A 303 -15.69 -7.48 15.30
C GLY A 303 -14.42 -8.21 15.73
N SER A 304 -13.91 -9.00 14.79
CA SER A 304 -12.67 -9.79 14.98
C SER A 304 -11.39 -8.99 14.70
N GLY A 305 -11.54 -7.83 14.06
CA GLY A 305 -10.45 -6.91 13.67
C GLY A 305 -10.18 -5.78 14.66
N TYR A 306 -10.59 -5.90 15.94
CA TYR A 306 -10.34 -4.89 16.97
C TYR A 306 -8.83 -4.81 17.31
N VAL A 307 -8.07 -4.14 16.44
CA VAL A 307 -6.64 -3.81 16.56
C VAL A 307 -6.44 -2.34 16.18
N ARG A 308 -5.40 -1.69 16.72
CA ARG A 308 -5.08 -0.29 16.37
C ARG A 308 -4.84 -0.18 14.86
N GLY A 309 -5.51 0.76 14.20
CA GLY A 309 -5.58 0.95 12.74
C GLY A 309 -6.71 0.18 12.04
N GLY A 310 -7.46 -0.67 12.74
CA GLY A 310 -8.53 -1.50 12.20
C GLY A 310 -9.85 -0.77 11.91
N ILE A 311 -10.69 -1.38 11.08
CA ILE A 311 -12.08 -0.99 10.86
C ILE A 311 -13.00 -1.83 11.74
N PHE A 312 -14.15 -1.28 12.11
CA PHE A 312 -15.24 -2.07 12.67
C PHE A 312 -15.95 -2.77 11.51
N ASP A 313 -15.68 -4.06 11.35
CA ASP A 313 -16.15 -4.89 10.23
C ASP A 313 -17.58 -5.41 10.42
N ARG A 314 -18.17 -5.19 11.59
CA ARG A 314 -19.52 -5.66 11.95
C ARG A 314 -20.54 -4.55 12.13
N VAL A 315 -20.14 -3.28 12.12
CA VAL A 315 -21.06 -2.14 12.21
C VAL A 315 -20.68 -1.05 11.22
N LYS A 316 -21.68 -0.49 10.56
CA LYS A 316 -21.57 0.75 9.77
C LYS A 316 -22.81 1.61 10.01
N ILE A 317 -22.70 2.89 9.74
CA ILE A 317 -23.86 3.78 9.64
C ILE A 317 -24.26 3.92 8.19
N GLU A 318 -25.56 3.96 7.91
CA GLU A 318 -26.13 4.26 6.61
C GLU A 318 -27.16 5.39 6.71
N GLN A 319 -27.02 6.42 5.86
CA GLN A 319 -27.97 7.52 5.73
C GLN A 319 -28.08 7.95 4.27
N ASP A 320 -29.29 8.12 3.75
CA ASP A 320 -29.56 8.53 2.35
C ASP A 320 -28.85 7.65 1.29
N GLY A 321 -28.61 6.37 1.61
CA GLY A 321 -27.88 5.43 0.77
C GLY A 321 -26.35 5.58 0.82
N GLU A 322 -25.83 6.35 1.78
CA GLU A 322 -24.40 6.51 2.09
C GLU A 322 -23.97 5.72 3.32
N GLY A 323 -23.03 4.77 3.15
CA GLY A 323 -22.48 3.95 4.22
C GLY A 323 -21.13 4.45 4.74
N PHE A 324 -20.93 4.45 6.06
CA PHE A 324 -19.67 4.77 6.72
C PHE A 324 -19.28 3.68 7.74
N HIS A 325 -18.13 3.04 7.51
CA HIS A 325 -17.52 2.14 8.49
C HIS A 325 -16.69 2.91 9.51
N PHE A 326 -16.91 2.62 10.80
CA PHE A 326 -16.09 3.18 11.86
C PHE A 326 -14.66 2.62 11.81
N ARG A 327 -13.70 3.43 12.24
CA ARG A 327 -12.31 3.02 12.46
C ARG A 327 -11.93 3.18 13.92
N ASP A 328 -10.81 2.58 14.31
CA ASP A 328 -10.26 2.72 15.67
C ASP A 328 -10.09 4.19 16.11
N ARG A 329 -9.66 5.09 15.21
CA ARG A 329 -9.53 6.53 15.49
C ARG A 329 -10.85 7.22 15.80
N ASN A 330 -11.96 6.65 15.32
CA ASN A 330 -13.31 7.12 15.56
C ASN A 330 -13.86 6.58 16.88
N HIS A 331 -13.15 5.68 17.57
CA HIS A 331 -13.70 4.91 18.67
C HIS A 331 -13.03 5.26 20.01
N ARG A 332 -13.85 5.38 21.06
CA ARG A 332 -13.43 5.45 22.45
C ARG A 332 -14.20 4.42 23.29
N ARG A 333 -13.50 3.77 24.21
CA ARG A 333 -14.13 2.87 25.19
C ARG A 333 -14.65 3.69 26.35
N ILE A 334 -15.84 3.34 26.83
CA ILE A 334 -16.39 3.82 28.09
C ILE A 334 -16.75 2.62 28.97
N GLY A 335 -16.68 2.81 30.28
CA GLY A 335 -16.79 1.72 31.25
C GLY A 335 -18.22 1.32 31.58
N ASP A 336 -19.14 2.27 31.61
CA ASP A 336 -20.54 2.03 31.98
C ASP A 336 -21.47 3.08 31.37
N ILE A 337 -22.78 2.81 31.39
CA ILE A 337 -23.85 3.76 31.08
C ILE A 337 -24.42 4.28 32.41
N MET A 338 -24.48 5.61 32.57
CA MET A 338 -24.70 6.24 33.88
C MET A 338 -26.16 6.42 34.29
N ILE A 339 -27.11 6.31 33.35
CA ILE A 339 -28.54 6.53 33.65
C ILE A 339 -29.11 5.39 34.51
N GLY A 340 -29.98 5.76 35.46
CA GLY A 340 -30.65 4.80 36.34
C GLY A 340 -31.49 3.79 35.57
N GLY A 341 -31.39 2.51 35.96
CA GLY A 341 -32.15 1.42 35.35
C GLY A 341 -31.53 0.82 34.08
N ALA A 342 -30.39 1.33 33.60
CA ALA A 342 -29.69 0.75 32.46
C ALA A 342 -29.12 -0.65 32.81
N PRO A 343 -29.25 -1.65 31.92
CA PRO A 343 -28.61 -2.94 32.12
C PRO A 343 -27.09 -2.81 31.95
N LYS A 344 -26.34 -3.73 32.56
CA LYS A 344 -24.89 -3.78 32.38
C LYS A 344 -24.53 -4.35 31.02
N PHE A 345 -23.70 -3.62 30.28
CA PHE A 345 -23.23 -4.04 28.96
C PHE A 345 -21.75 -4.45 29.01
N PRO A 346 -21.39 -5.64 28.51
CA PRO A 346 -19.99 -6.03 28.36
C PRO A 346 -19.28 -5.23 27.27
N GLU A 347 -20.04 -4.75 26.28
CA GLU A 347 -19.50 -3.99 25.16
C GLU A 347 -20.19 -2.64 25.04
N ILE A 348 -19.46 -1.59 25.41
CA ILE A 348 -19.89 -0.20 25.14
C ILE A 348 -18.80 0.47 24.30
N ALA A 349 -19.22 1.27 23.33
CA ALA A 349 -18.38 1.98 22.39
C ALA A 349 -18.95 3.36 22.11
N LEU A 350 -18.08 4.37 22.11
CA LEU A 350 -18.40 5.71 21.71
C LEU A 350 -17.71 5.98 20.36
N PHE A 351 -18.50 6.31 19.34
CA PHE A 351 -18.04 6.54 17.99
C PHE A 351 -18.19 8.01 17.58
N THR A 352 -17.19 8.53 16.86
CA THR A 352 -17.25 9.86 16.26
C THR A 352 -17.37 9.74 14.74
N VAL A 353 -18.45 10.29 14.19
CA VAL A 353 -18.67 10.45 12.74
C VAL A 353 -18.02 11.76 12.29
N PRO A 354 -17.02 11.71 11.39
CA PRO A 354 -16.37 12.91 10.87
C PRO A 354 -17.29 13.81 10.04
N ALA A 355 -17.05 15.13 10.05
CA ALA A 355 -17.83 16.12 9.32
C ALA A 355 -17.77 15.98 7.77
N ASP A 356 -16.74 15.33 7.21
CA ASP A 356 -16.56 15.14 5.77
C ASP A 356 -17.44 14.01 5.18
N LYS A 357 -18.38 13.47 5.97
CA LYS A 357 -19.24 12.35 5.58
C LYS A 357 -20.69 12.74 5.28
N ASN A 358 -20.99 14.05 5.16
CA ASN A 358 -22.33 14.58 4.88
C ASN A 358 -23.45 14.00 5.78
N PHE A 359 -23.07 13.51 6.96
CA PHE A 359 -23.98 12.87 7.90
C PHE A 359 -24.75 13.93 8.69
N ASN A 360 -26.08 13.85 8.69
CA ASN A 360 -26.95 14.72 9.45
C ASN A 360 -27.70 13.93 10.52
N ALA A 361 -27.26 14.09 11.77
CA ALA A 361 -27.81 13.39 12.92
C ALA A 361 -29.29 13.73 13.24
N LEU A 362 -29.81 14.83 12.69
CA LEU A 362 -31.22 15.25 12.88
C LEU A 362 -32.18 14.55 11.92
N LYS A 363 -31.67 13.95 10.85
CA LYS A 363 -32.46 13.14 9.90
C LYS A 363 -32.44 11.66 10.32
N PRO A 364 -33.39 10.83 9.83
CA PRO A 364 -33.32 9.38 10.04
C PRO A 364 -32.03 8.78 9.49
N TRP A 365 -31.48 7.78 10.17
CA TRP A 365 -30.33 6.98 9.74
C TRP A 365 -30.42 5.56 10.30
N THR A 366 -29.62 4.63 9.79
CA THR A 366 -29.57 3.25 10.30
C THR A 366 -28.17 2.90 10.79
N LEU A 367 -28.10 2.16 11.89
CA LEU A 367 -26.91 1.41 12.27
C LEU A 367 -27.06 -0.01 11.72
N ASP A 368 -26.24 -0.37 10.75
CA ASP A 368 -26.30 -1.68 10.13
C ASP A 368 -25.34 -2.63 10.85
N LEU A 369 -25.88 -3.71 11.40
CA LEU A 369 -25.13 -4.82 11.97
C LEU A 369 -24.86 -5.85 10.87
N LEU A 370 -23.58 -6.05 10.55
CA LEU A 370 -23.09 -7.06 9.62
C LEU A 370 -22.76 -8.35 10.39
N ALA A 371 -23.74 -9.24 10.48
CA ALA A 371 -23.55 -10.58 10.99
C ALA A 371 -22.83 -11.43 9.94
N HIS A 372 -21.76 -12.13 10.31
CA HIS A 372 -21.02 -12.97 9.37
C HIS A 372 -20.68 -14.32 9.94
N ARG A 373 -20.76 -15.34 9.07
CA ARG A 373 -20.38 -16.72 9.38
C ARG A 373 -19.32 -17.19 8.41
N ALA A 374 -18.30 -17.85 8.95
CA ALA A 374 -17.23 -18.41 8.15
C ALA A 374 -17.68 -19.78 7.62
N VAL A 375 -18.05 -19.84 6.35
CA VAL A 375 -18.48 -21.08 5.68
C VAL A 375 -17.32 -21.87 5.07
N GLY A 376 -16.08 -21.41 5.27
CA GLY A 376 -14.87 -22.10 4.86
C GLY A 376 -13.58 -21.35 5.25
N PRO A 377 -12.39 -21.88 4.94
CA PRO A 377 -11.10 -21.33 5.40
C PRO A 377 -10.82 -19.90 4.93
N THR A 378 -11.40 -19.51 3.80
CA THR A 378 -11.26 -18.18 3.16
C THR A 378 -12.60 -17.55 2.78
N LYS A 379 -13.73 -18.22 3.04
CA LYS A 379 -15.06 -17.79 2.63
C LYS A 379 -15.89 -17.39 3.85
N LYS A 380 -16.35 -16.15 3.86
CA LYS A 380 -17.31 -15.63 4.84
C LYS A 380 -18.57 -15.21 4.11
N GLU A 381 -19.71 -15.48 4.72
CA GLU A 381 -21.00 -15.00 4.25
C GLU A 381 -21.56 -14.02 5.27
N PHE A 382 -22.12 -12.93 4.76
CA PHE A 382 -22.58 -11.80 5.57
C PHE A 382 -24.08 -11.63 5.42
N ILE A 383 -24.77 -11.27 6.48
CA ILE A 383 -26.13 -10.77 6.44
C ILE A 383 -26.20 -9.47 7.20
N GLU A 384 -27.08 -8.58 6.77
CA GLU A 384 -27.21 -7.25 7.30
C GLU A 384 -28.52 -7.12 8.05
N PHE A 385 -28.45 -6.63 9.28
CA PHE A 385 -29.61 -6.27 10.09
C PHE A 385 -29.57 -4.77 10.34
N LYS A 386 -30.64 -4.08 9.98
CA LYS A 386 -30.71 -2.61 10.10
C LYS A 386 -31.39 -2.22 11.41
N LEU A 387 -30.70 -1.42 12.24
CA LEU A 387 -31.27 -0.76 13.41
C LEU A 387 -31.54 0.70 13.05
N PRO A 388 -32.79 1.08 12.71
CA PRO A 388 -33.12 2.47 12.43
C PRO A 388 -33.06 3.32 13.68
N TYR A 389 -32.57 4.55 13.52
CA TYR A 389 -32.53 5.57 14.55
C TYR A 389 -33.00 6.91 13.97
N GLN A 390 -33.83 7.60 14.74
CA GLN A 390 -34.25 8.96 14.44
C GLN A 390 -34.29 9.72 15.75
N LEU A 391 -33.79 10.96 15.74
CA LEU A 391 -33.87 11.81 16.92
C LEU A 391 -35.35 12.06 17.28
N PRO A 392 -35.76 11.89 18.55
CA PRO A 392 -37.13 12.11 18.97
C PRO A 392 -37.65 13.50 18.59
N GLU A 393 -38.93 13.58 18.17
CA GLU A 393 -39.55 14.84 17.76
C GLU A 393 -39.46 15.93 18.83
N ARG A 394 -39.47 15.56 20.13
CA ARG A 394 -39.30 16.51 21.24
C ARG A 394 -37.96 17.24 21.26
N LEU A 395 -36.95 16.71 20.56
CA LEU A 395 -35.61 17.30 20.42
C LEU A 395 -35.42 18.00 19.07
N LEU A 396 -36.42 17.94 18.18
CA LEU A 396 -36.41 18.55 16.86
C LEU A 396 -37.31 19.77 16.84
N LYS A 397 -36.80 20.86 16.27
CA LYS A 397 -37.56 22.08 16.03
C LYS A 397 -37.45 22.45 14.56
N GLU A 398 -38.58 22.71 13.93
CA GLU A 398 -38.60 23.28 12.58
C GLU A 398 -38.36 24.80 12.64
N ALA A 399 -37.34 25.27 11.93
CA ALA A 399 -37.05 26.69 11.74
C ALA A 399 -37.29 27.09 10.28
N PRO A 400 -37.74 28.31 9.97
CA PRO A 400 -37.91 28.75 8.59
C PRO A 400 -36.60 28.67 7.82
N ASN A 401 -36.59 28.05 6.64
CA ASN A 401 -35.42 28.02 5.77
C ASN A 401 -35.27 29.38 5.06
N PRO A 402 -34.18 30.15 5.29
CA PRO A 402 -34.00 31.46 4.68
C PRO A 402 -33.86 31.40 3.15
N ASP A 403 -33.53 30.24 2.59
CA ASP A 403 -33.34 30.03 1.15
C ASP A 403 -34.63 29.59 0.43
N TYR A 404 -35.74 29.40 1.16
CA TYR A 404 -37.02 28.99 0.55
C TYR A 404 -37.73 30.16 -0.14
N GLN A 405 -38.04 29.98 -1.43
CA GLN A 405 -38.93 30.87 -2.19
C GLN A 405 -40.25 30.16 -2.52
N PRO A 406 -41.42 30.77 -2.24
CA PRO A 406 -42.70 30.13 -2.52
C PRO A 406 -42.94 29.98 -4.04
N PRO A 407 -43.37 28.80 -4.52
CA PRO A 407 -43.64 28.59 -5.94
C PRO A 407 -44.86 29.37 -6.43
N LYS A 408 -44.78 29.84 -7.68
CA LYS A 408 -45.83 30.59 -8.39
C LYS A 408 -46.93 29.62 -8.88
N PRO A 409 -48.22 29.94 -8.74
CA PRO A 409 -49.29 28.97 -8.95
C PRO A 409 -49.46 28.64 -10.44
N ALA A 410 -49.51 27.35 -10.75
CA ALA A 410 -49.93 26.85 -12.06
C ALA A 410 -50.92 25.69 -11.90
N THR A 411 -51.81 25.63 -12.87
CA THR A 411 -53.18 25.14 -12.87
C THR A 411 -53.28 23.62 -12.86
N VAL A 412 -54.25 23.11 -12.09
CA VAL A 412 -54.68 21.72 -12.06
C VAL A 412 -55.34 21.32 -13.39
N LYS A 413 -54.96 20.18 -13.95
CA LYS A 413 -55.88 19.30 -14.68
C LYS A 413 -55.74 17.89 -14.14
N ALA A 414 -56.86 17.38 -13.64
CA ALA A 414 -57.05 16.02 -13.19
C ALA A 414 -57.28 15.10 -14.38
N GLU A 415 -56.79 13.87 -14.30
CA GLU A 415 -57.53 12.72 -14.80
C GLU A 415 -57.06 11.43 -14.11
N THR A 416 -58.03 10.55 -13.97
CA THR A 416 -58.16 9.45 -13.02
C THR A 416 -57.78 8.14 -13.70
N GLU A 417 -57.21 7.17 -12.97
CA GLU A 417 -57.73 5.78 -12.83
C GLU A 417 -56.66 4.71 -12.54
N LYS A 418 -56.98 3.97 -11.46
CA LYS A 418 -56.89 2.52 -11.19
C LYS A 418 -55.54 1.78 -11.22
N SER A 419 -55.23 1.33 -10.00
CA SER A 419 -54.38 0.22 -9.58
C SER A 419 -54.81 -1.13 -10.16
N GLU A 420 -53.85 -2.01 -10.43
CA GLU A 420 -54.01 -3.45 -10.22
C GLU A 420 -52.67 -4.16 -10.00
N SER A 421 -52.68 -5.06 -9.02
CA SER A 421 -51.61 -5.92 -8.50
C SER A 421 -51.46 -7.20 -9.33
N ILE A 422 -50.36 -7.96 -9.15
CA ILE A 422 -50.35 -9.39 -8.75
C ILE A 422 -49.00 -10.11 -9.02
N SER A 423 -48.53 -10.74 -7.94
CA SER A 423 -47.78 -12.00 -7.70
C SER A 423 -46.50 -12.40 -8.43
N SER A 424 -45.56 -12.75 -7.55
CA SER A 424 -44.49 -13.76 -7.59
C SER A 424 -44.85 -15.14 -8.14
N SER A 425 -43.87 -15.85 -8.69
CA SER A 425 -43.78 -17.31 -8.61
C SER A 425 -42.32 -17.80 -8.63
N GLU A 426 -42.10 -18.82 -7.79
CA GLU A 426 -40.86 -19.50 -7.40
C GLU A 426 -40.32 -20.44 -8.49
N MET A 427 -39.03 -20.84 -8.39
CA MET A 427 -38.59 -22.17 -8.84
C MET A 427 -37.23 -22.59 -8.25
N THR A 428 -37.33 -23.45 -7.22
CA THR A 428 -36.70 -24.77 -7.00
C THR A 428 -35.21 -25.04 -7.23
N ALA A 429 -34.65 -25.67 -6.19
CA ALA A 429 -33.28 -26.14 -5.99
C ALA A 429 -32.94 -27.48 -6.68
N GLY A 430 -31.64 -27.71 -6.88
CA GLY A 430 -31.04 -29.03 -7.13
C GLY A 430 -29.70 -29.14 -6.37
N ASN A 431 -29.66 -30.05 -5.41
CA ASN A 431 -28.61 -30.25 -4.41
C ASN A 431 -27.76 -31.47 -4.79
N GLN A 432 -26.43 -31.42 -4.67
CA GLN A 432 -25.59 -32.63 -4.60
C GLN A 432 -24.42 -32.42 -3.63
N THR A 433 -24.30 -33.39 -2.73
CA THR A 433 -23.44 -33.57 -1.55
C THR A 433 -22.01 -34.01 -1.90
N VAL A 434 -21.04 -33.81 -0.98
CA VAL A 434 -20.09 -34.84 -0.46
C VAL A 434 -19.10 -34.20 0.55
N ASP A 435 -19.24 -34.65 1.80
CA ASP A 435 -18.27 -35.09 2.83
C ASP A 435 -17.10 -34.23 3.35
N ALA A 436 -16.88 -34.44 4.66
CA ALA A 436 -16.20 -33.63 5.66
C ALA A 436 -14.66 -33.81 5.74
N VAL A 437 -13.98 -32.91 6.49
CA VAL A 437 -13.15 -33.20 7.68
C VAL A 437 -12.31 -31.96 8.13
N ASP A 438 -12.47 -31.63 9.41
CA ASP A 438 -11.64 -30.91 10.40
C ASP A 438 -11.36 -29.39 10.39
N GLU A 439 -11.76 -28.78 11.53
CA GLU A 439 -11.64 -27.39 11.98
C GLU A 439 -10.28 -27.07 12.62
N GLU A 440 -9.66 -25.94 12.25
CA GLU A 440 -8.70 -25.22 13.10
C GLU A 440 -8.85 -23.69 12.93
N MET A 441 -8.72 -22.97 14.06
CA MET A 441 -8.95 -21.52 14.23
C MET A 441 -8.23 -20.62 13.20
N PRO A 442 -8.79 -19.42 12.85
CA PRO A 442 -8.21 -18.61 11.79
C PRO A 442 -6.91 -17.91 12.25
N THR A 443 -5.78 -18.52 11.88
CA THR A 443 -4.43 -17.94 11.91
C THR A 443 -4.40 -16.50 11.34
N PRO A 444 -3.76 -15.53 12.00
CA PRO A 444 -3.57 -14.17 11.49
C PRO A 444 -3.05 -14.18 10.04
N LEU A 445 -3.52 -13.24 9.21
CA LEU A 445 -3.21 -13.21 7.77
C LEU A 445 -1.71 -13.30 7.46
N TRP A 446 -0.86 -12.62 8.25
CA TRP A 446 0.59 -12.69 8.09
C TRP A 446 1.12 -14.12 8.37
N GLN A 447 0.59 -14.85 9.35
CA GLN A 447 1.00 -16.24 9.61
C GLN A 447 0.69 -17.15 8.42
N ARG A 448 -0.48 -16.97 7.80
CA ARG A 448 -0.85 -17.70 6.58
C ARG A 448 0.08 -17.37 5.41
N LEU A 449 0.49 -16.10 5.26
CA LEU A 449 1.46 -15.68 4.23
C LEU A 449 2.85 -16.26 4.47
N TRP A 450 3.30 -16.36 5.72
CA TRP A 450 4.55 -17.01 6.08
C TRP A 450 4.49 -18.52 5.82
N GLN A 451 3.39 -19.19 6.19
CA GLN A 451 3.16 -20.60 5.89
C GLN A 451 3.16 -20.85 4.38
N ALA A 452 2.41 -20.06 3.61
CA ALA A 452 2.35 -20.17 2.15
C ALA A 452 3.72 -19.98 1.46
N LYS A 453 4.62 -19.19 2.06
CA LYS A 453 5.96 -18.90 1.52
C LYS A 453 7.09 -19.70 2.18
N THR A 454 6.80 -20.77 2.92
CA THR A 454 7.81 -21.47 3.74
C THR A 454 9.02 -21.95 2.94
N VAL A 455 8.82 -22.51 1.74
CA VAL A 455 9.95 -22.92 0.87
C VAL A 455 10.83 -21.73 0.49
N GLN A 456 10.23 -20.58 0.15
CA GLN A 456 10.95 -19.36 -0.22
C GLN A 456 11.71 -18.81 0.99
N ILE A 457 11.11 -18.88 2.18
CA ILE A 457 11.73 -18.48 3.44
C ILE A 457 12.95 -19.33 3.75
N ILE A 458 12.86 -20.66 3.63
CA ILE A 458 13.98 -21.57 3.87
C ILE A 458 15.13 -21.27 2.90
N VAL A 459 14.84 -21.09 1.61
CA VAL A 459 15.88 -20.78 0.61
C VAL A 459 16.58 -19.46 0.92
N LEU A 460 15.83 -18.41 1.27
CA LEU A 460 16.43 -17.13 1.65
C LEU A 460 17.21 -17.23 2.97
N ALA A 461 16.69 -17.94 3.97
CA ALA A 461 17.38 -18.16 5.24
C ALA A 461 18.71 -18.90 5.04
N VAL A 462 18.75 -19.92 4.18
CA VAL A 462 19.99 -20.62 3.82
C VAL A 462 20.95 -19.68 3.09
N ALA A 463 20.47 -18.85 2.16
CA ALA A 463 21.32 -17.87 1.47
C ALA A 463 21.92 -16.83 2.44
N LEU A 464 21.12 -16.33 3.39
CA LEU A 464 21.57 -15.41 4.45
C LEU A 464 22.56 -16.07 5.41
N LEU A 465 22.35 -17.35 5.77
CA LEU A 465 23.27 -18.13 6.57
C LEU A 465 24.61 -18.30 5.86
N ILE A 466 24.59 -18.69 4.58
CA ILE A 466 25.79 -18.80 3.73
C ILE A 466 26.54 -17.46 3.70
N LEU A 467 25.84 -16.34 3.49
CA LEU A 467 26.45 -15.02 3.49
C LEU A 467 27.08 -14.67 4.85
N THR A 468 26.41 -15.01 5.94
CA THR A 468 26.92 -14.80 7.30
C THR A 468 28.20 -15.61 7.53
N LEU A 469 28.23 -16.88 7.10
CA LEU A 469 29.42 -17.74 7.15
C LEU A 469 30.56 -17.17 6.29
N VAL A 470 30.26 -16.59 5.13
CA VAL A 470 31.26 -15.93 4.27
C VAL A 470 31.96 -14.79 5.01
N PHE A 471 31.22 -13.99 5.79
CA PHE A 471 31.82 -12.91 6.57
C PHE A 471 32.63 -13.41 7.77
N PHE A 472 32.17 -14.48 8.43
CA PHE A 472 32.89 -15.10 9.55
C PHE A 472 34.18 -15.79 9.09
N PHE A 473 34.14 -16.50 7.96
CA PHE A 473 35.27 -17.24 7.38
C PHE A 473 35.95 -16.47 6.23
N GLN A 474 35.85 -15.14 6.22
CA GLN A 474 36.36 -14.31 5.12
C GLN A 474 37.86 -14.48 4.86
N ASP A 475 38.67 -14.68 5.92
CA ASP A 475 40.13 -14.90 5.81
C ASP A 475 40.45 -16.19 5.06
N PHE A 476 39.73 -17.27 5.37
CA PHE A 476 39.89 -18.56 4.70
C PHE A 476 39.45 -18.47 3.23
N LEU A 477 38.31 -17.84 2.95
CA LEU A 477 37.85 -17.63 1.58
C LEU A 477 38.81 -16.74 0.77
N ALA A 478 39.37 -15.70 1.39
CA ALA A 478 40.28 -14.76 0.73
C ALA A 478 41.61 -15.39 0.31
N GLN A 479 42.06 -16.43 1.01
CA GLN A 479 43.26 -17.20 0.64
C GLN A 479 43.07 -18.03 -0.65
N HIS A 480 41.83 -18.31 -1.05
CA HIS A 480 41.51 -19.10 -2.24
C HIS A 480 40.88 -18.24 -3.34
N PRO A 481 41.65 -17.40 -4.07
CA PRO A 481 41.14 -16.37 -4.98
C PRO A 481 40.28 -16.91 -6.12
N LYS A 482 40.62 -18.08 -6.67
CA LYS A 482 39.86 -18.71 -7.76
C LYS A 482 38.49 -19.19 -7.29
N PHE A 483 38.46 -19.79 -6.09
CA PHE A 483 37.22 -20.25 -5.46
C PHE A 483 36.32 -19.07 -5.11
N TYR A 484 36.88 -18.05 -4.44
CA TYR A 484 36.17 -16.83 -4.07
C TYR A 484 35.49 -16.16 -5.28
N LYS A 485 36.23 -15.96 -6.38
CA LYS A 485 35.67 -15.32 -7.59
C LYS A 485 34.51 -16.10 -8.18
N LYS A 486 34.61 -17.44 -8.27
CA LYS A 486 33.52 -18.30 -8.77
C LYS A 486 32.31 -18.23 -7.85
N PHE A 487 32.54 -18.39 -6.54
CA PHE A 487 31.51 -18.33 -5.52
C PHE A 487 30.76 -16.98 -5.56
N ARG A 488 31.49 -15.86 -5.63
CA ARG A 488 30.90 -14.52 -5.73
C ARG A 488 29.98 -14.39 -6.93
N VAL A 489 30.42 -14.83 -8.11
CA VAL A 489 29.59 -14.77 -9.33
C VAL A 489 28.33 -15.63 -9.18
N ILE A 490 28.46 -16.85 -8.63
CA ILE A 490 27.31 -17.73 -8.37
C ILE A 490 26.31 -17.06 -7.43
N TYR A 491 26.78 -16.48 -6.31
CA TYR A 491 25.93 -15.79 -5.35
C TYR A 491 25.23 -14.58 -5.98
N LEU A 492 25.94 -13.76 -6.77
CA LEU A 492 25.34 -12.63 -7.46
C LEU A 492 24.31 -13.05 -8.51
N CYS A 493 24.54 -14.17 -9.23
CA CYS A 493 23.54 -14.74 -10.12
C CYS A 493 22.29 -15.18 -9.34
N PHE A 494 22.45 -15.84 -8.19
CA PHE A 494 21.33 -16.18 -7.32
C PHE A 494 20.56 -14.92 -6.86
N THR A 495 21.25 -13.88 -6.39
CA THR A 495 20.64 -12.61 -6.00
C THR A 495 19.90 -11.96 -7.18
N LEU A 496 20.46 -11.96 -8.38
CA LEU A 496 19.82 -11.35 -9.54
C LEU A 496 18.58 -12.14 -10.00
N PHE A 497 18.73 -13.43 -10.28
CA PHE A 497 17.69 -14.23 -10.92
C PHE A 497 16.63 -14.74 -9.95
N TRP A 498 17.05 -15.21 -8.77
CA TRP A 498 16.12 -15.76 -7.79
C TRP A 498 15.53 -14.65 -6.91
N LEU A 499 16.38 -13.85 -6.24
CA LEU A 499 15.88 -12.82 -5.32
C LEU A 499 15.21 -11.65 -6.07
N GLY A 500 15.87 -11.13 -7.12
CA GLY A 500 15.33 -10.05 -7.94
C GLY A 500 14.30 -10.50 -8.98
N GLY A 501 14.64 -11.51 -9.78
CA GLY A 501 13.82 -11.92 -10.93
C GLY A 501 12.58 -12.73 -10.56
N TYR A 502 12.71 -13.72 -9.67
CA TYR A 502 11.61 -14.60 -9.27
C TYR A 502 10.83 -14.04 -8.08
N MET A 503 11.53 -13.63 -7.03
CA MET A 503 10.90 -13.13 -5.79
C MET A 503 10.55 -11.64 -5.84
N THR A 504 11.09 -10.87 -6.80
CA THR A 504 10.93 -9.40 -6.87
C THR A 504 11.28 -8.67 -5.57
N ALA A 505 12.10 -9.30 -4.73
CA ALA A 505 12.46 -8.80 -3.41
C ALA A 505 13.65 -7.83 -3.53
N GLN A 506 13.33 -6.54 -3.57
CA GLN A 506 14.31 -5.46 -3.72
C GLN A 506 13.99 -4.36 -2.71
N LEU A 507 14.96 -4.06 -1.83
CA LEU A 507 14.82 -2.89 -0.96
C LEU A 507 14.96 -1.61 -1.80
N SER A 508 14.15 -0.61 -1.44
CA SER A 508 14.02 0.71 -2.08
C SER A 508 13.98 1.79 -1.00
N ILE A 509 14.26 3.05 -1.39
CA ILE A 509 14.11 4.20 -0.51
C ILE A 509 12.67 4.36 0.04
N VAL A 510 11.66 3.91 -0.72
CA VAL A 510 10.26 3.93 -0.29
C VAL A 510 10.06 3.12 1.00
N ASN A 511 10.79 2.02 1.17
CA ASN A 511 10.70 1.22 2.39
C ASN A 511 11.29 1.97 3.60
N VAL A 512 12.30 2.83 3.37
CA VAL A 512 12.85 3.69 4.42
C VAL A 512 11.81 4.74 4.81
N PHE A 513 11.14 5.37 3.84
CA PHE A 513 10.07 6.34 4.10
C PHE A 513 8.89 5.71 4.84
N ALA A 514 8.45 4.51 4.41
CA ALA A 514 7.39 3.77 5.09
C ALA A 514 7.78 3.44 6.54
N PHE A 515 9.02 3.04 6.79
CA PHE A 515 9.51 2.78 8.15
C PHE A 515 9.59 4.05 9.00
N THR A 516 10.16 5.14 8.46
CA THR A 516 10.24 6.42 9.17
C THR A 516 8.85 6.98 9.47
N HIS A 517 7.93 6.92 8.51
CA HIS A 517 6.56 7.35 8.70
C HIS A 517 5.84 6.50 9.76
N ALA A 518 5.99 5.17 9.72
CA ALA A 518 5.44 4.27 10.75
C ALA A 518 5.97 4.60 12.16
N LEU A 519 7.25 4.96 12.31
CA LEU A 519 7.78 5.42 13.58
C LEU A 519 7.15 6.74 14.06
N MET A 520 6.78 7.63 13.14
CA MET A 520 6.19 8.94 13.46
C MET A 520 4.68 8.87 13.76
N THR A 521 3.94 8.00 13.05
CA THR A 521 2.46 7.94 13.14
C THR A 521 1.93 6.82 14.03
N GLY A 522 2.80 5.98 14.59
CA GLY A 522 2.47 4.81 15.40
C GLY A 522 2.95 3.52 14.75
N PHE A 523 3.86 2.81 15.43
CA PHE A 523 4.56 1.66 14.88
C PHE A 523 3.73 0.37 15.00
N ASP A 524 3.46 -0.30 13.88
CA ASP A 524 2.79 -1.60 13.82
C ASP A 524 3.64 -2.62 13.03
N TRP A 525 3.94 -3.76 13.66
CA TRP A 525 4.67 -4.88 13.06
C TRP A 525 3.89 -5.58 11.95
N SER A 526 2.56 -5.50 11.96
CA SER A 526 1.69 -6.22 11.03
C SER A 526 2.00 -5.86 9.56
N TYR A 527 2.22 -4.58 9.28
CA TYR A 527 2.56 -4.07 7.94
C TYR A 527 3.88 -4.64 7.42
N PHE A 528 4.92 -4.67 8.26
CA PHE A 528 6.23 -5.20 7.87
C PHE A 528 6.22 -6.73 7.70
N LEU A 529 5.37 -7.43 8.45
CA LEU A 529 5.26 -8.90 8.40
C LEU A 529 4.45 -9.41 7.20
N MET A 530 3.74 -8.53 6.46
CA MET A 530 2.95 -8.92 5.28
C MET A 530 3.82 -9.42 4.11
N ASP A 531 5.05 -8.92 3.97
CA ASP A 531 6.02 -9.46 3.01
C ASP A 531 7.18 -10.13 3.76
N PRO A 532 7.14 -11.47 3.92
CA PRO A 532 8.17 -12.21 4.65
C PRO A 532 9.58 -11.99 4.07
N MET A 533 9.68 -11.80 2.75
CA MET A 533 10.95 -11.69 2.05
C MET A 533 11.59 -10.33 2.30
N ILE A 534 10.83 -9.26 2.11
CA ILE A 534 11.28 -7.89 2.40
C ILE A 534 11.61 -7.76 3.89
N PHE A 535 10.80 -8.34 4.78
CA PHE A 535 11.04 -8.35 6.22
C PHE A 535 12.37 -9.00 6.57
N MET A 536 12.63 -10.22 6.11
CA MET A 536 13.91 -10.91 6.35
C MET A 536 15.09 -10.14 5.77
N LEU A 537 14.96 -9.54 4.57
CA LEU A 537 16.01 -8.71 3.99
C LEU A 537 16.26 -7.45 4.81
N TRP A 538 15.23 -6.81 5.36
CA TRP A 538 15.37 -5.66 6.26
C TRP A 538 16.06 -6.06 7.56
N ALA A 539 15.62 -7.16 8.19
CA ALA A 539 16.23 -7.68 9.41
C ALA A 539 17.72 -8.04 9.18
N ALA A 540 18.03 -8.72 8.08
CA ALA A 540 19.40 -9.05 7.71
C ALA A 540 20.23 -7.80 7.39
N THR A 541 19.64 -6.80 6.72
CA THR A 541 20.31 -5.53 6.42
C THR A 541 20.59 -4.74 7.69
N ALA A 542 19.65 -4.68 8.63
CA ALA A 542 19.83 -4.02 9.93
C ALA A 542 20.91 -4.73 10.77
N ALA A 543 20.84 -6.06 10.88
CA ALA A 543 21.83 -6.86 11.60
C ALA A 543 23.23 -6.71 10.99
N SER A 544 23.33 -6.78 9.66
CA SER A 544 24.62 -6.63 8.97
C SER A 544 25.16 -5.20 9.01
N ALA A 545 24.30 -4.17 8.97
CA ALA A 545 24.72 -2.78 9.15
C ALA A 545 25.38 -2.55 10.51
N LEU A 546 24.85 -3.17 11.57
CA LEU A 546 25.39 -3.08 12.92
C LEU A 546 26.70 -3.89 13.09
N LEU A 547 26.77 -5.09 12.53
CA LEU A 547 27.90 -6.00 12.74
C LEU A 547 29.06 -5.74 11.76
N TRP A 548 28.75 -5.64 10.47
CA TRP A 548 29.74 -5.60 9.38
C TRP A 548 29.71 -4.32 8.57
N ASN A 549 28.73 -3.42 8.71
CA ASN A 549 28.43 -2.26 7.84
C ASN A 549 27.44 -2.59 6.69
N ARG A 550 26.90 -1.56 6.02
CA ARG A 550 25.92 -1.64 4.91
C ARG A 550 26.38 -2.45 3.69
N GLY A 551 27.67 -2.80 3.63
CA GLY A 551 28.30 -3.44 2.48
C GLY A 551 27.73 -4.83 2.20
N ALA A 552 27.29 -5.57 3.22
CA ALA A 552 26.63 -6.85 3.06
C ALA A 552 25.40 -6.77 2.13
N PHE A 553 24.53 -5.77 2.32
CA PHE A 553 23.37 -5.60 1.46
C PHE A 553 23.76 -5.11 0.05
N CYS A 554 24.42 -3.94 -0.04
CA CYS A 554 24.74 -3.31 -1.32
C CYS A 554 25.70 -4.16 -2.21
N GLY A 555 26.54 -4.97 -1.59
CA GLY A 555 27.54 -5.80 -2.25
C GLY A 555 27.08 -7.21 -2.63
N TRP A 556 26.14 -7.80 -1.88
CA TRP A 556 25.76 -9.21 -2.02
C TRP A 556 24.26 -9.43 -2.19
N LEU A 557 23.41 -8.73 -1.43
CA LEU A 557 21.96 -8.97 -1.40
C LEU A 557 21.15 -8.08 -2.34
N CYS A 558 21.69 -6.98 -2.86
CA CYS A 558 20.97 -6.07 -3.76
C CYS A 558 20.94 -6.61 -5.21
N PRO A 559 19.76 -7.00 -5.77
CA PRO A 559 19.64 -7.46 -7.16
C PRO A 559 20.15 -6.47 -8.20
N PHE A 560 19.82 -5.18 -8.07
CA PHE A 560 20.32 -4.16 -9.02
C PHE A 560 21.83 -3.94 -8.92
N GLY A 561 22.42 -4.12 -7.74
CA GLY A 561 23.87 -4.11 -7.57
C GLY A 561 24.52 -5.32 -8.24
N ALA A 562 23.93 -6.50 -8.10
CA ALA A 562 24.35 -7.72 -8.77
C ALA A 562 24.26 -7.59 -10.29
N LEU A 563 23.18 -7.00 -10.81
CA LEU A 563 23.00 -6.71 -12.24
C LEU A 563 24.17 -5.87 -12.78
N GLN A 564 24.49 -4.75 -12.14
CA GLN A 564 25.59 -3.88 -12.57
C GLN A 564 26.96 -4.56 -12.51
N GLU A 565 27.22 -5.39 -11.50
CA GLU A 565 28.50 -6.11 -11.39
C GLU A 565 28.62 -7.22 -12.43
N LEU A 566 27.56 -8.00 -12.66
CA LEU A 566 27.55 -9.08 -13.65
C LEU A 566 27.66 -8.53 -15.08
N THR A 567 26.93 -7.47 -15.42
CA THR A 567 27.04 -6.82 -16.74
C THR A 567 28.42 -6.20 -16.96
N ASN A 568 29.01 -5.57 -15.92
CA ASN A 568 30.36 -5.05 -16.02
C ASN A 568 31.43 -6.16 -16.14
N ASN A 569 31.28 -7.28 -15.42
CA ASN A 569 32.16 -8.45 -15.57
C ASN A 569 32.08 -9.03 -16.99
N LEU A 570 30.88 -9.07 -17.57
CA LEU A 570 30.70 -9.45 -18.97
C LEU A 570 31.37 -8.44 -19.92
N ALA A 571 31.20 -7.14 -19.68
CA ALA A 571 31.84 -6.07 -20.46
C ALA A 571 33.36 -6.17 -20.44
N LYS A 572 33.96 -6.41 -19.27
CA LYS A 572 35.41 -6.66 -19.12
C LYS A 572 35.86 -7.90 -19.90
N LYS A 573 35.06 -8.97 -19.90
CA LYS A 573 35.33 -10.19 -20.67
C LYS A 573 35.25 -9.95 -22.18
N LEU A 574 34.39 -9.04 -22.63
CA LEU A 574 34.26 -8.59 -24.01
C LEU A 574 35.28 -7.51 -24.41
N GLY A 575 36.19 -7.12 -23.52
CA GLY A 575 37.26 -6.17 -23.82
C GLY A 575 36.88 -4.69 -23.71
N VAL A 576 35.75 -4.35 -23.08
CA VAL A 576 35.34 -2.95 -22.86
C VAL A 576 36.31 -2.26 -21.88
N LYS A 577 36.90 -1.14 -22.33
CA LYS A 577 37.84 -0.34 -21.53
C LYS A 577 37.11 0.29 -20.33
N GLN A 578 37.65 0.07 -19.13
CA GLN A 578 37.12 0.61 -17.89
C GLN A 578 37.70 2.00 -17.62
N PHE A 579 36.85 2.97 -17.28
CA PHE A 579 37.28 4.32 -16.93
C PHE A 579 37.28 4.51 -15.41
N LYS A 580 38.38 5.03 -14.87
CA LYS A 580 38.48 5.48 -13.47
C LYS A 580 38.46 6.99 -13.41
N LEU A 581 37.66 7.53 -12.51
CA LEU A 581 37.56 8.98 -12.33
C LEU A 581 38.69 9.46 -11.41
N PRO A 582 39.22 10.68 -11.63
CA PRO A 582 40.15 11.28 -10.68
C PRO A 582 39.51 11.36 -9.29
N PHE A 583 40.28 11.06 -8.23
CA PHE A 583 39.77 10.96 -6.86
C PHE A 583 38.92 12.17 -6.41
N LYS A 584 39.36 13.39 -6.71
CA LYS A 584 38.61 14.63 -6.39
C LYS A 584 37.23 14.70 -7.06
N VAL A 585 37.11 14.17 -8.29
CA VAL A 585 35.83 14.13 -9.01
C VAL A 585 34.94 13.05 -8.41
N HIS A 586 35.51 11.88 -8.13
CA HIS A 586 34.81 10.80 -7.45
C HIS A 586 34.17 11.27 -6.14
N GLU A 587 34.95 11.88 -5.26
CA GLU A 587 34.53 12.29 -3.92
C GLU A 587 33.38 13.30 -3.96
N ARG A 588 33.43 14.24 -4.91
CA ARG A 588 32.33 15.19 -5.14
C ARG A 588 31.09 14.52 -5.71
N MET A 589 31.27 13.64 -6.70
CA MET A 589 30.13 12.94 -7.30
C MET A 589 29.45 12.00 -6.30
N THR A 590 30.17 11.45 -5.32
CA THR A 590 29.54 10.65 -4.25
C THR A 590 28.61 11.47 -3.36
N ALA A 591 28.77 12.79 -3.26
CA ALA A 591 27.85 13.66 -2.52
C ALA A 591 26.45 13.72 -3.16
N ILE A 592 26.34 13.50 -4.48
CA ILE A 592 25.09 13.64 -5.24
C ILE A 592 23.99 12.72 -4.69
N LYS A 593 24.29 11.44 -4.41
CA LYS A 593 23.30 10.53 -3.82
C LYS A 593 22.81 10.95 -2.43
N TYR A 594 23.66 11.60 -1.64
CA TYR A 594 23.27 12.11 -0.32
C TYR A 594 22.36 13.33 -0.47
N LEU A 595 22.61 14.18 -1.47
CA LEU A 595 21.73 15.29 -1.82
C LEU A 595 20.37 14.79 -2.34
N ILE A 596 20.36 13.79 -3.24
CA ILE A 596 19.12 13.16 -3.70
C ILE A 596 18.34 12.57 -2.51
N PHE A 597 19.02 11.82 -1.64
CA PHE A 597 18.40 11.26 -0.43
C PHE A 597 17.81 12.35 0.48
N MET A 598 18.56 13.42 0.76
CA MET A 598 18.09 14.51 1.62
C MET A 598 16.86 15.19 1.03
N LEU A 599 16.83 15.45 -0.29
CA LEU A 599 15.68 16.04 -0.97
C LEU A 599 14.46 15.13 -0.90
N LEU A 600 14.61 13.85 -1.27
CA LEU A 600 13.52 12.88 -1.23
C LEU A 600 12.98 12.68 0.20
N PHE A 601 13.88 12.61 1.19
CA PHE A 601 13.51 12.52 2.60
C PHE A 601 12.75 13.77 3.05
N GLY A 602 13.22 14.96 2.67
CA GLY A 602 12.52 16.22 2.96
C GLY A 602 11.11 16.27 2.38
N PHE A 603 10.94 15.87 1.11
CA PHE A 603 9.61 15.75 0.50
C PHE A 603 8.75 14.68 1.19
N SER A 604 9.34 13.58 1.64
CA SER A 604 8.60 12.51 2.34
C SER A 604 7.98 12.95 3.66
N LEU A 605 8.56 13.95 4.32
CA LEU A 605 8.00 14.56 5.53
C LEU A 605 6.83 15.51 5.25
N TYR A 606 6.72 16.02 4.02
CA TYR A 606 5.65 16.93 3.60
C TYR A 606 4.48 16.20 2.93
N ASP A 607 4.77 15.40 1.89
CA ASP A 607 3.81 14.57 1.18
C ASP A 607 4.45 13.24 0.76
N LEU A 608 3.98 12.16 1.39
CA LEU A 608 4.44 10.80 1.10
C LEU A 608 4.18 10.41 -0.37
N GLY A 609 3.07 10.85 -0.96
CA GLY A 609 2.74 10.53 -2.35
C GLY A 609 3.66 11.21 -3.36
N LEU A 610 4.08 12.45 -3.08
CA LEU A 610 5.08 13.16 -3.88
C LEU A 610 6.45 12.48 -3.77
N ALA A 611 6.84 12.09 -2.55
CA ALA A 611 8.12 11.41 -2.32
C ALA A 611 8.19 10.04 -3.02
N GLU A 612 7.09 9.29 -3.07
CA GLU A 612 7.01 8.03 -3.80
C GLU A 612 7.15 8.22 -5.32
N LYS A 613 6.55 9.27 -5.89
CA LYS A 613 6.75 9.61 -7.31
C LYS A 613 8.19 10.03 -7.59
N LEU A 614 8.78 10.86 -6.74
CA LEU A 614 10.17 11.29 -6.90
C LEU A 614 11.17 10.15 -6.67
N ALA A 615 10.80 9.15 -5.85
CA ALA A 615 11.58 7.92 -5.64
C ALA A 615 11.69 7.05 -6.91
N GLU A 616 10.97 7.37 -7.99
CA GLU A 616 11.14 6.72 -9.31
C GLU A 616 12.51 6.99 -9.95
N ILE A 617 13.31 7.90 -9.38
CA ILE A 617 14.74 8.01 -9.66
C ILE A 617 15.50 6.71 -9.36
N GLU A 618 14.90 5.79 -8.59
CA GLU A 618 15.40 4.43 -8.44
C GLU A 618 15.00 3.55 -9.65
N PRO A 619 15.97 3.08 -10.46
CA PRO A 619 15.69 2.22 -11.60
C PRO A 619 15.21 0.82 -11.18
N PHE A 620 15.09 0.54 -9.87
CA PHE A 620 14.71 -0.74 -9.30
C PHE A 620 13.34 -1.21 -9.78
N LYS A 621 12.34 -0.31 -9.78
CA LYS A 621 10.99 -0.64 -10.24
C LYS A 621 10.97 -0.98 -11.72
N ALA A 622 11.70 -0.20 -12.54
CA ALA A 622 11.76 -0.43 -13.99
C ALA A 622 12.56 -1.70 -14.35
N SER A 623 13.73 -1.91 -13.75
CA SER A 623 14.68 -2.96 -14.17
C SER A 623 14.47 -4.31 -13.48
N ILE A 624 14.12 -4.34 -12.20
CA ILE A 624 13.99 -5.57 -11.41
C ILE A 624 12.53 -5.97 -11.26
N ILE A 625 11.69 -5.08 -10.72
CA ILE A 625 10.29 -5.40 -10.39
C ILE A 625 9.47 -5.61 -11.66
N LEU A 626 9.50 -4.66 -12.59
CA LEU A 626 8.72 -4.70 -13.83
C LEU A 626 9.49 -5.30 -15.02
N LYS A 627 10.75 -5.71 -14.85
CA LYS A 627 11.54 -6.39 -15.89
C LYS A 627 11.53 -5.66 -17.24
N PHE A 628 11.68 -4.33 -17.20
CA PHE A 628 11.62 -3.41 -18.34
C PHE A 628 10.26 -3.29 -19.04
N ALA A 629 9.19 -3.88 -18.49
CA ALA A 629 7.81 -3.66 -18.93
C ALA A 629 7.22 -2.39 -18.30
N ARG A 630 7.77 -1.22 -18.64
CA ARG A 630 7.33 0.09 -18.16
C ARG A 630 7.31 1.11 -19.30
N ALA A 631 6.66 2.26 -19.09
CA ALA A 631 6.72 3.39 -20.03
C ALA A 631 8.17 3.76 -20.40
N TRP A 632 8.36 4.10 -21.67
CA TRP A 632 9.66 4.28 -22.31
C TRP A 632 10.64 5.20 -21.57
N PRO A 633 10.24 6.37 -21.01
CA PRO A 633 11.18 7.25 -20.33
C PRO A 633 11.91 6.58 -19.15
N TYR A 634 11.21 5.71 -18.40
CA TYR A 634 11.80 4.99 -17.26
C TYR A 634 12.71 3.85 -17.69
N VAL A 635 12.35 3.18 -18.80
CA VAL A 635 13.16 2.11 -19.38
C VAL A 635 14.44 2.69 -19.96
N GLU A 636 14.34 3.77 -20.72
CA GLU A 636 15.47 4.52 -21.28
C GLU A 636 16.42 4.98 -20.17
N PHE A 637 15.89 5.61 -19.12
CA PHE A 637 16.69 6.03 -17.97
C PHE A 637 17.46 4.87 -17.34
N ALA A 638 16.80 3.73 -17.08
CA ALA A 638 17.45 2.56 -16.52
C ALA A 638 18.53 1.97 -17.46
N LEU A 639 18.26 1.92 -18.77
CA LEU A 639 19.21 1.44 -19.77
C LEU A 639 20.43 2.36 -19.87
N VAL A 640 20.25 3.67 -19.89
CA VAL A 640 21.36 4.65 -19.90
C VAL A 640 22.28 4.43 -18.69
N LEU A 641 21.71 4.26 -17.49
CA LEU A 641 22.48 3.98 -16.28
C LEU A 641 23.26 2.66 -16.37
N LEU A 642 22.65 1.60 -16.93
CA LEU A 642 23.31 0.31 -17.14
C LEU A 642 24.43 0.42 -18.18
N ILE A 643 24.23 1.17 -19.27
CA ILE A 643 25.24 1.42 -20.31
C ILE A 643 26.44 2.15 -19.72
N ILE A 644 26.22 3.21 -18.94
CA ILE A 644 27.29 3.91 -18.22
C ILE A 644 28.00 2.93 -17.26
N GLY A 645 27.23 2.04 -16.61
CA GLY A 645 27.72 0.95 -15.76
C GLY A 645 28.68 -0.04 -16.42
N LEU A 646 28.63 -0.19 -17.75
CA LEU A 646 29.56 -1.04 -18.51
C LEU A 646 30.97 -0.45 -18.55
N PHE A 647 31.08 0.88 -18.49
CA PHE A 647 32.36 1.60 -18.53
C PHE A 647 32.86 1.99 -17.13
N ILE A 648 31.94 2.31 -16.22
CA ILE A 648 32.22 2.66 -14.82
C ILE A 648 31.47 1.68 -13.95
N GLU A 649 32.20 0.76 -13.33
CA GLU A 649 31.61 -0.29 -12.49
C GLU A 649 30.71 0.29 -11.40
N ARG A 650 29.47 -0.22 -11.32
CA ARG A 650 28.45 0.16 -10.32
C ARG A 650 28.17 1.68 -10.25
N PHE A 651 28.16 2.38 -11.40
CA PHE A 651 27.95 3.83 -11.51
C PHE A 651 26.75 4.34 -10.70
N TYR A 652 25.58 3.72 -10.83
CA TYR A 652 24.36 4.17 -10.13
C TYR A 652 24.51 4.04 -8.60
N CYS A 653 24.99 2.88 -8.13
CA CYS A 653 25.19 2.63 -6.70
C CYS A 653 26.21 3.60 -6.08
N ARG A 654 27.19 4.05 -6.87
CA ARG A 654 28.25 4.95 -6.42
C ARG A 654 27.76 6.39 -6.28
N TYR A 655 26.97 6.88 -7.24
CA TYR A 655 26.70 8.32 -7.38
C TYR A 655 25.24 8.75 -7.23
N LEU A 656 24.27 7.86 -7.47
CA LEU A 656 22.86 8.26 -7.59
C LEU A 656 21.92 7.54 -6.62
N CYS A 657 22.32 6.38 -6.08
CA CYS A 657 21.45 5.52 -5.26
C CYS A 657 21.09 6.15 -3.90
N PRO A 658 19.82 6.60 -3.69
CA PRO A 658 19.40 7.23 -2.44
C PRO A 658 19.25 6.20 -1.31
N LEU A 659 18.80 4.98 -1.60
CA LEU A 659 18.84 3.88 -0.62
C LEU A 659 20.25 3.62 -0.09
N GLY A 660 21.25 3.66 -0.96
CA GLY A 660 22.65 3.52 -0.56
C GLY A 660 23.05 4.61 0.43
N ALA A 661 22.70 5.87 0.14
CA ALA A 661 22.93 7.00 1.03
C ALA A 661 22.23 6.84 2.39
N ALA A 662 20.96 6.41 2.41
CA ALA A 662 20.22 6.12 3.64
C ALA A 662 20.93 5.07 4.51
N LEU A 663 21.36 3.95 3.91
CA LEU A 663 22.10 2.89 4.60
C LEU A 663 23.53 3.32 5.03
N ALA A 664 24.06 4.43 4.51
CA ALA A 664 25.36 4.99 4.95
C ALA A 664 25.29 5.74 6.28
N ILE A 665 24.11 6.13 6.75
CA ILE A 665 23.97 6.86 8.01
C ILE A 665 24.32 5.95 9.20
N PRO A 666 23.71 4.75 9.36
CA PRO A 666 24.07 3.84 10.44
C PRO A 666 25.40 3.10 10.19
N ALA A 667 25.98 3.17 8.99
CA ALA A 667 27.23 2.51 8.61
C ALA A 667 28.43 2.81 9.53
N LYS A 668 28.46 4.00 10.15
CA LYS A 668 29.51 4.38 11.10
C LYS A 668 29.39 3.71 12.46
N LEU A 669 28.23 3.15 12.81
CA LEU A 669 27.95 2.49 14.09
C LEU A 669 28.43 1.02 14.14
N ARG A 670 29.21 0.58 13.15
CA ARG A 670 29.69 -0.81 13.07
C ARG A 670 30.51 -1.18 14.31
N LEU A 671 30.23 -2.37 14.87
CA LEU A 671 30.93 -2.90 16.04
C LEU A 671 32.29 -3.51 15.70
N PHE A 672 32.46 -4.05 14.49
CA PHE A 672 33.66 -4.79 14.11
C PHE A 672 34.25 -4.32 12.77
N ASP A 673 35.56 -4.07 12.73
CA ASP A 673 36.31 -3.83 11.49
C ASP A 673 37.25 -5.00 11.19
N TRP A 674 36.78 -5.95 10.40
CA TRP A 674 37.53 -7.17 10.08
C TRP A 674 38.38 -7.08 8.80
N LEU A 675 38.45 -5.91 8.14
CA LEU A 675 39.24 -5.74 6.93
C LEU A 675 40.71 -5.49 7.27
N LYS A 676 41.55 -6.51 7.12
CA LYS A 676 42.99 -6.43 7.38
C LYS A 676 43.73 -5.63 6.31
N ARG A 677 44.73 -4.86 6.74
CA ARG A 677 45.66 -4.13 5.87
C ARG A 677 47.06 -4.12 6.49
N TYR A 678 48.09 -4.11 5.65
CA TYR A 678 49.46 -3.89 6.09
C TYR A 678 49.74 -2.39 6.27
N PRO A 679 50.69 -1.99 7.13
CA PRO A 679 51.07 -0.58 7.30
C PRO A 679 51.57 0.08 6.00
N THR A 680 52.15 -0.69 5.08
CA THR A 680 52.62 -0.23 3.77
C THR A 680 51.49 0.03 2.76
N CYS A 681 50.23 -0.31 3.09
CA CYS A 681 49.09 -0.12 2.20
C CYS A 681 48.59 1.33 2.26
N GLY A 682 48.69 2.06 1.16
CA GLY A 682 48.42 3.50 1.08
C GLY A 682 49.70 4.33 0.99
N ASN A 683 50.81 3.83 1.55
CA ASN A 683 52.12 4.45 1.36
C ASN A 683 53.24 3.40 1.55
N PRO A 684 53.99 3.00 0.51
CA PRO A 684 53.92 3.43 -0.89
C PRO A 684 52.93 2.61 -1.76
N CYS A 685 52.35 1.52 -1.24
CA CYS A 685 51.56 0.59 -2.06
C CYS A 685 50.13 1.09 -2.34
N GLN A 686 49.75 1.25 -3.61
CA GLN A 686 48.43 1.74 -4.04
C GLN A 686 47.51 0.65 -4.64
N LYS A 687 47.93 -0.61 -4.60
CA LYS A 687 47.30 -1.67 -5.40
C LYS A 687 45.84 -1.95 -5.02
N CYS A 688 45.55 -2.02 -3.72
CA CYS A 688 44.17 -2.21 -3.24
C CYS A 688 43.25 -1.05 -3.63
N ALA A 689 43.75 0.19 -3.60
CA ALA A 689 42.98 1.37 -3.99
C ALA A 689 42.68 1.36 -5.49
N GLN A 690 43.66 0.99 -6.31
CA GLN A 690 43.48 0.86 -7.74
C GLN A 690 42.49 -0.26 -8.11
N GLU A 691 42.49 -1.38 -7.41
CA GLU A 691 41.59 -2.51 -7.74
C GLU A 691 40.22 -2.45 -7.03
N CYS A 692 39.95 -1.42 -6.23
CA CYS A 692 38.66 -1.26 -5.56
C CYS A 692 37.56 -0.92 -6.59
N PRO A 693 36.53 -1.76 -6.77
CA PRO A 693 35.51 -1.56 -7.81
C PRO A 693 34.66 -0.30 -7.60
N VAL A 694 34.52 0.14 -6.34
CA VAL A 694 33.75 1.33 -5.96
C VAL A 694 34.64 2.50 -5.53
N GLU A 695 35.97 2.36 -5.64
CA GLU A 695 36.97 3.36 -5.23
C GLU A 695 36.83 3.86 -3.78
N ALA A 696 36.32 3.01 -2.88
CA ALA A 696 36.12 3.32 -1.47
C ALA A 696 37.42 3.40 -0.63
N ILE A 697 38.59 3.14 -1.22
CA ILE A 697 39.88 3.19 -0.53
C ILE A 697 40.59 4.46 -0.96
N PHE A 698 40.87 5.33 0.01
CA PHE A 698 41.54 6.60 -0.24
C PHE A 698 43.01 6.40 -0.62
N PRO A 699 43.65 7.39 -1.29
CA PRO A 699 45.08 7.33 -1.62
C PRO A 699 45.96 7.10 -0.40
N GLU A 700 45.58 7.61 0.77
CA GLU A 700 46.29 7.42 2.04
C GLU A 700 46.16 5.98 2.57
N GLY A 701 45.28 5.18 1.98
CA GLY A 701 45.02 3.78 2.32
C GLY A 701 43.75 3.57 3.15
N ASN A 702 43.15 4.61 3.71
CA ASN A 702 42.00 4.48 4.59
C ASN A 702 40.78 3.95 3.80
N ILE A 703 40.03 3.02 4.38
CA ILE A 703 38.78 2.53 3.77
C ILE A 703 37.62 3.42 4.24
N ASN A 704 36.94 4.06 3.31
CA ASN A 704 35.71 4.79 3.61
C ASN A 704 34.57 3.80 3.86
N ALA A 705 34.20 3.63 5.14
CA ALA A 705 33.10 2.77 5.58
C ALA A 705 31.77 3.16 4.93
N ASN A 706 31.52 4.45 4.70
CA ASN A 706 30.30 4.92 4.08
C ASN A 706 30.22 4.60 2.59
N GLU A 707 31.27 4.05 1.97
CA GLU A 707 31.31 3.72 0.54
C GLU A 707 31.64 2.25 0.26
N CYS A 708 32.31 1.58 1.20
CA CYS A 708 32.68 0.18 1.07
C CYS A 708 31.47 -0.76 0.91
N ILE A 709 31.48 -1.55 -0.17
CA ILE A 709 30.46 -2.58 -0.45
C ILE A 709 30.87 -3.98 0.06
N GLN A 710 31.97 -4.08 0.81
CA GLN A 710 32.48 -5.35 1.35
C GLN A 710 32.54 -6.50 0.34
N CYS A 711 33.03 -6.18 -0.86
CA CYS A 711 33.25 -7.17 -1.93
C CYS A 711 34.47 -8.07 -1.69
N LEU A 712 35.18 -7.94 -0.55
CA LEU A 712 36.38 -8.69 -0.15
C LEU A 712 37.54 -8.74 -1.17
N ASN A 713 37.47 -8.05 -2.31
CA ASN A 713 38.55 -8.03 -3.31
C ASN A 713 39.89 -7.55 -2.72
N CYS A 714 39.87 -6.59 -1.80
CA CYS A 714 41.08 -6.14 -1.11
C CYS A 714 41.66 -7.19 -0.16
N GLN A 715 40.83 -8.02 0.47
CA GLN A 715 41.27 -9.12 1.34
C GLN A 715 41.84 -10.28 0.50
N VAL A 716 41.22 -10.57 -0.64
CA VAL A 716 41.78 -11.53 -1.61
C VAL A 716 43.15 -11.07 -2.09
N LEU A 717 43.30 -9.77 -2.39
CA LEU A 717 44.59 -9.20 -2.78
C LEU A 717 45.60 -9.21 -1.62
N TYR A 718 45.16 -9.00 -0.38
CA TYR A 718 46.00 -9.04 0.82
C TYR A 718 46.70 -10.39 1.00
N HIS A 719 46.01 -11.50 0.74
CA HIS A 719 46.57 -12.86 0.84
C HIS A 719 47.29 -13.36 -0.43
N ASP A 720 47.22 -12.63 -1.55
CA ASP A 720 47.79 -13.08 -2.82
C ASP A 720 49.31 -12.84 -2.88
N LYS A 721 50.10 -13.89 -2.65
CA LYS A 721 51.57 -13.87 -2.68
C LYS A 721 52.17 -13.46 -4.04
N LYS A 722 51.39 -13.45 -5.13
CA LYS A 722 51.85 -13.06 -6.47
C LYS A 722 51.47 -11.63 -6.82
N ARG A 723 50.48 -11.04 -6.14
CA ARG A 723 49.94 -9.73 -6.47
C ARG A 723 50.10 -8.71 -5.34
N CYS A 724 50.15 -9.11 -4.08
CA CYS A 724 50.39 -8.19 -2.97
C CYS A 724 51.83 -7.67 -3.01
N MET A 725 52.03 -6.36 -3.15
CA MET A 725 53.37 -5.77 -3.24
C MET A 725 54.18 -6.03 -1.96
N HIS A 726 53.55 -5.91 -0.80
CA HIS A 726 54.19 -6.14 0.49
C HIS A 726 54.72 -7.57 0.63
N LEU A 727 53.90 -8.58 0.31
CA LEU A 727 54.32 -9.98 0.34
C LEU A 727 55.41 -10.28 -0.69
N LEU A 728 55.34 -9.69 -1.88
CA LEU A 728 56.39 -9.83 -2.90
C LEU A 728 57.73 -9.28 -2.40
N GLU A 729 57.71 -8.12 -1.75
CA GLU A 729 58.89 -7.52 -1.13
C GLU A 729 59.44 -8.39 0.01
N GLU A 730 58.58 -8.92 0.88
CA GLU A 730 58.98 -9.83 1.96
C GLU A 730 59.57 -11.13 1.44
N ILE A 731 58.95 -11.78 0.46
CA ILE A 731 59.45 -13.01 -0.17
C ILE A 731 60.81 -12.74 -0.81
N LYS A 732 60.97 -11.62 -1.54
CA LYS A 732 62.25 -11.22 -2.13
C LYS A 732 63.32 -10.97 -1.08
N LYS A 733 62.95 -10.37 0.06
CA LYS A 733 63.86 -10.12 1.20
C LYS A 733 64.30 -11.44 1.84
N GLN A 734 63.36 -12.36 2.09
CA GLN A 734 63.65 -13.70 2.63
C GLN A 734 64.54 -14.52 1.70
N GLN A 735 64.31 -14.49 0.38
CA GLN A 735 65.16 -15.15 -0.60
C GLN A 735 66.60 -14.60 -0.57
N LYS A 736 66.76 -13.28 -0.46
CA LYS A 736 68.09 -12.66 -0.31
C LYS A 736 68.80 -13.10 0.97
N TYR A 737 68.08 -13.16 2.10
CA TYR A 737 68.65 -13.64 3.36
C TYR A 737 69.01 -15.12 3.31
N ALA A 738 68.15 -15.97 2.74
CA ALA A 738 68.42 -17.39 2.57
C ALA A 738 69.66 -17.62 1.67
N ALA A 739 69.78 -16.87 0.57
CA ALA A 739 70.96 -16.92 -0.30
C ALA A 739 72.24 -16.47 0.42
N ARG A 740 72.16 -15.42 1.26
CA ARG A 740 73.29 -14.96 2.08
C ARG A 740 73.69 -16.01 3.10
N ALA A 741 72.74 -16.55 3.87
CA ALA A 741 73.00 -17.59 4.86
C ALA A 741 73.55 -18.88 4.22
N LYS A 742 73.15 -19.21 2.98
CA LYS A 742 73.76 -20.31 2.23
C LYS A 742 75.23 -20.04 1.93
N ARG A 743 75.57 -18.86 1.38
CA ARG A 743 76.97 -18.47 1.11
C ARG A 743 77.82 -18.44 2.37
N ASP A 744 77.28 -17.94 3.47
CA ASP A 744 78.02 -17.86 4.74
C ASP A 744 78.30 -19.27 5.30
N ARG A 745 77.36 -20.23 5.15
CA ARG A 745 77.58 -21.64 5.50
C ARG A 745 78.61 -22.33 4.60
N GLU A 746 78.52 -22.11 3.29
CA GLU A 746 79.50 -22.65 2.32
C GLU A 746 80.92 -22.13 2.64
N ARG A 747 81.05 -20.84 2.99
CA ARG A 747 82.32 -20.23 3.39
C ARG A 747 82.86 -20.81 4.70
N LEU A 748 82.01 -21.01 5.72
CA LEU A 748 82.42 -21.62 6.99
C LEU A 748 82.86 -23.08 6.82
N ALA A 749 82.17 -23.85 5.99
CA ALA A 749 82.55 -25.23 5.69
C ALA A 749 83.90 -25.32 4.97
N ALA A 750 84.19 -24.41 4.03
CA ALA A 750 85.50 -24.35 3.37
C ALA A 750 86.63 -24.06 4.36
N LEU A 751 86.43 -23.09 5.27
CA LEU A 751 87.42 -22.75 6.31
C LEU A 751 87.65 -23.88 7.33
N GLN A 752 86.65 -24.72 7.59
CA GLN A 752 86.79 -25.87 8.48
C GLN A 752 87.47 -27.06 7.79
N GLY A 753 87.25 -27.26 6.49
CA GLY A 753 87.94 -28.28 5.69
C GLY A 753 89.44 -28.01 5.56
N GLU A 754 89.83 -26.74 5.38
CA GLU A 754 91.24 -26.30 5.35
C GLU A 754 91.96 -26.40 6.71
N ALA A 755 91.24 -26.55 7.83
CA ALA A 755 91.83 -26.71 9.16
C ALA A 755 92.02 -28.18 9.59
N THR A 756 91.58 -29.13 8.76
CA THR A 756 91.67 -30.58 8.98
C THR A 756 92.66 -31.30 8.05
N GLU A 757 93.27 -30.57 7.12
CA GLU A 757 94.52 -30.95 6.41
C GLU A 757 95.71 -30.27 7.10
#